data_AF-A0A2E5EVX2-F1
#
_entry.id   AF-A0A2E5EVX2-F1
#
_cell.length_a   1.000
_cell.length_b   1.000
_cell.length_c   1.000
_cell.angle_alpha   90.00
_cell.angle_beta   90.00
_cell.angle_gamma   90.00
#
_symmetry.space_group_name_H-M   'P 1'
#
loop_
_entity.id
_entity.type
_entity.pdbx_description
1 polymer ?
#
loop_
_entity_poly.entity_id
_entity_poly.type
_entity_poly.pdbx_seq_one_letter_code
_entity_poly.pdbx_strand_id
1 'polypeptide(L)'
;MTLKQINLNTDRKRILKVLNMQKEIIKAKGPYLYDANGSKYLDFTSQYGVHLFGHNPDFLWNELTKLKHESPPNMIQPLENQASNQLADLLIQITPGDMSHVTLTNSGSETVEVAIKMARSRKKKFKILSTTNSYHGKTLGAVLATGNSSYRDAFHPKDPYFQHIPFNDIDTLEEHLSSNDIAAFIVEPIQGEGGINVPADNYLKSCQELCNKYNTLFIVDEIQTGLGRTGDLFACQQQQVEPDIILLSKSLGGGLVPIGACICNKKAWTVEFGIKHSSTFSNNHISSTIALSTINHLLNNPDILLNVQKNGKYLSEQLRKLTLTYPSVFHQNSGRGLLQGIKVHPWKCEDSYFPFTMNNLGLSVPLISSFLLNQHGILTAPTLTSHHTLRLQPNLLIKQSQIERLICGLNDLGDIISKKQFSKLISTAAQIPLAPHSTKTKHTTPPTLPIKISTEKKLGTFSFFIHPTTEDDLIDGLPSNTLCPLDTDSKNKLQQWMSSLKDIQKDACPVYYLPYLPSKKGGYVDGWLISSFLTPKEMIQLPRKEKLNLLSSYIDHAKAVNADIIGLGAFTSVISRSGTLIEHCDIPITTGNSFTALTCTKSVKLTCNQLDRNLSKSSVAIVGAKGSVGRLAALDISQNCKSLFLIGNPENKNAINEL
;
A
#
# COMPACT_ATOMS: atom_id res chain seq x y z
N MET A 1 -16.19 33.60 -12.31
CA MET A 1 -15.58 33.20 -11.01
C MET A 1 -14.46 32.23 -11.30
N THR A 2 -13.21 32.68 -11.21
CA THR A 2 -12.02 31.80 -11.23
C THR A 2 -12.16 30.82 -10.06
N LEU A 3 -12.32 29.52 -10.36
CA LEU A 3 -12.43 28.47 -9.35
C LEU A 3 -11.22 28.56 -8.41
N LYS A 4 -11.47 28.98 -7.17
CA LYS A 4 -10.47 29.02 -6.09
C LYS A 4 -9.80 27.66 -5.97
N GLN A 5 -8.50 27.68 -5.68
CA GLN A 5 -7.67 26.52 -5.42
C GLN A 5 -8.38 25.57 -4.42
N ILE A 6 -8.80 24.39 -4.89
CA ILE A 6 -9.46 23.39 -4.05
C ILE A 6 -8.43 22.81 -3.09
N ASN A 7 -8.55 23.16 -1.80
CA ASN A 7 -7.60 22.80 -0.75
C ASN A 7 -7.91 21.47 -0.03
N LEU A 8 -8.91 20.70 -0.48
CA LEU A 8 -9.22 19.40 0.11
C LEU A 8 -8.20 18.34 -0.33
N ASN A 9 -7.25 18.01 0.54
CA ASN A 9 -6.18 17.01 0.36
C ASN A 9 -5.44 17.13 -0.99
N THR A 10 -4.51 18.07 -1.05
CA THR A 10 -3.71 18.40 -2.24
C THR A 10 -2.88 17.22 -2.74
N ASP A 11 -2.35 16.38 -1.84
CA ASP A 11 -1.48 15.26 -2.21
C ASP A 11 -2.27 14.11 -2.84
N ARG A 12 -3.44 13.77 -2.28
CA ARG A 12 -4.34 12.80 -2.91
C ARG A 12 -4.80 13.28 -4.29
N LYS A 13 -5.13 14.56 -4.41
CA LYS A 13 -5.47 15.16 -5.70
C LYS A 13 -4.32 15.04 -6.70
N ARG A 14 -3.07 15.29 -6.26
CA ARG A 14 -1.87 15.11 -7.09
C ARG A 14 -1.76 13.66 -7.58
N ILE A 15 -1.83 12.68 -6.69
CA ILE A 15 -1.76 11.25 -7.04
C ILE A 15 -2.83 10.88 -8.07
N LEU A 16 -4.09 11.28 -7.86
CA LEU A 16 -5.18 11.00 -8.80
C LEU A 16 -4.96 11.68 -10.16
N LYS A 17 -4.36 12.88 -10.18
CA LYS A 17 -4.01 13.57 -11.43
C LYS A 17 -2.90 12.83 -12.18
N VAL A 18 -1.84 12.41 -11.49
CA VAL A 18 -0.76 11.61 -12.09
C VAL A 18 -1.30 10.31 -12.68
N LEU A 19 -2.25 9.67 -12.02
CA LEU A 19 -2.85 8.44 -12.54
C LEU A 19 -3.96 8.68 -13.58
N ASN A 20 -4.27 9.93 -13.96
CA ASN A 20 -5.45 10.25 -14.78
C ASN A 20 -6.76 9.63 -14.23
N MET A 21 -6.90 9.61 -12.90
CA MET A 21 -8.07 9.12 -12.17
C MET A 21 -8.85 10.25 -11.50
N GLN A 22 -8.39 11.50 -11.60
CA GLN A 22 -9.12 12.66 -11.12
C GLN A 22 -10.33 12.91 -12.05
N LYS A 23 -11.51 12.38 -11.68
CA LYS A 23 -12.78 12.62 -12.36
C LYS A 23 -13.72 13.43 -11.48
N GLU A 24 -14.37 14.43 -12.05
CA GLU A 24 -15.43 15.18 -11.38
C GLU A 24 -16.77 14.47 -11.61
N ILE A 25 -17.18 13.64 -10.65
CA ILE A 25 -18.43 12.88 -10.73
C ILE A 25 -19.59 13.79 -10.30
N ILE A 26 -20.53 14.03 -11.22
CA ILE A 26 -21.69 14.92 -10.98
C ILE A 26 -22.99 14.15 -10.79
N LYS A 27 -23.04 12.87 -11.16
CA LYS A 27 -24.21 12.01 -11.02
C LYS A 27 -23.80 10.57 -10.79
N ALA A 28 -24.61 9.84 -10.04
CA ALA A 28 -24.44 8.42 -9.80
C ALA A 28 -25.82 7.74 -9.71
N LYS A 29 -25.99 6.55 -10.30
CA LYS A 29 -27.25 5.78 -10.21
C LYS A 29 -26.98 4.29 -10.46
N GLY A 30 -27.48 3.45 -9.55
CA GLY A 30 -27.28 2.00 -9.61
C GLY A 30 -25.78 1.67 -9.66
N PRO A 31 -25.30 0.85 -10.61
CA PRO A 31 -23.88 0.49 -10.71
C PRO A 31 -23.01 1.55 -11.42
N TYR A 32 -23.54 2.73 -11.73
CA TYR A 32 -22.87 3.70 -12.62
C TYR A 32 -22.59 5.06 -11.97
N LEU A 33 -21.44 5.62 -12.34
CA LEU A 33 -21.03 7.00 -12.09
C LEU A 33 -20.95 7.77 -13.41
N TYR A 34 -21.19 9.08 -13.36
CA TYR A 34 -21.19 9.96 -14.52
C TYR A 34 -20.39 11.22 -14.20
N ASP A 35 -19.41 11.54 -15.05
CA ASP A 35 -18.62 12.77 -14.90
C ASP A 35 -19.26 13.96 -15.61
N ALA A 36 -18.69 15.15 -15.38
CA ALA A 36 -19.12 16.40 -16.01
C ALA A 36 -19.01 16.41 -17.55
N ASN A 37 -18.22 15.51 -18.14
CA ASN A 37 -18.02 15.40 -19.58
C ASN A 37 -19.00 14.39 -20.22
N GLY A 38 -19.90 13.79 -19.44
CA GLY A 38 -20.85 12.77 -19.89
C GLY A 38 -20.28 11.35 -19.94
N SER A 39 -19.05 11.12 -19.49
CA SER A 39 -18.46 9.79 -19.42
C SER A 39 -19.19 8.95 -18.38
N LYS A 40 -19.40 7.67 -18.70
CA LYS A 40 -20.10 6.71 -17.84
C LYS A 40 -19.14 5.63 -17.35
N TYR A 41 -19.04 5.49 -16.03
CA TYR A 41 -18.16 4.51 -15.38
C TYR A 41 -18.96 3.44 -14.65
N LEU A 42 -18.64 2.17 -14.87
CA LEU A 42 -19.15 1.02 -14.13
C LEU A 42 -18.34 0.86 -12.83
N ASP A 43 -19.02 0.88 -11.69
CA ASP A 43 -18.37 0.91 -10.38
C ASP A 43 -18.17 -0.49 -9.79
N PHE A 44 -16.92 -0.95 -9.79
CA PHE A 44 -16.46 -2.17 -9.11
C PHE A 44 -15.77 -1.87 -7.77
N THR A 45 -15.86 -0.65 -7.25
CA THR A 45 -15.37 -0.30 -5.92
C THR A 45 -16.50 -0.17 -4.90
N SER A 46 -17.66 0.34 -5.33
CA SER A 46 -18.81 0.65 -4.49
C SER A 46 -18.41 1.43 -3.23
N GLN A 47 -17.45 2.36 -3.37
CA GLN A 47 -16.83 3.10 -2.28
C GLN A 47 -16.36 2.17 -1.14
N TYR A 48 -15.52 1.19 -1.49
CA TYR A 48 -14.97 0.20 -0.55
C TYR A 48 -16.04 -0.61 0.20
N GLY A 49 -17.17 -0.87 -0.48
CA GLY A 49 -18.28 -1.70 0.01
C GLY A 49 -19.51 -0.95 0.53
N VAL A 50 -19.46 0.39 0.62
CA VAL A 50 -20.56 1.22 1.14
C VAL A 50 -21.86 1.09 0.32
N HIS A 51 -21.78 1.06 -1.02
CA HIS A 51 -22.98 1.07 -1.87
C HIS A 51 -23.50 -0.34 -2.20
N LEU A 52 -24.12 -1.04 -1.23
CA LEU A 52 -24.66 -2.40 -1.44
C LEU A 52 -25.70 -2.48 -2.55
N PHE A 53 -26.63 -1.53 -2.64
CA PHE A 53 -27.69 -1.52 -3.64
C PHE A 53 -27.39 -0.60 -4.82
N GLY A 54 -26.12 -0.24 -4.98
CA GLY A 54 -25.66 0.77 -5.93
C GLY A 54 -25.93 2.20 -5.44
N HIS A 55 -25.68 3.15 -6.32
CA HIS A 55 -25.79 4.58 -6.07
C HIS A 55 -27.25 5.04 -6.12
N ASN A 56 -27.66 5.86 -5.14
CA ASN A 56 -28.99 6.47 -5.08
C ASN A 56 -30.16 5.49 -5.27
N PRO A 57 -30.29 4.47 -4.41
CA PRO A 57 -31.42 3.55 -4.45
C PRO A 57 -32.73 4.29 -4.08
N ASP A 58 -33.76 4.14 -4.90
CA ASP A 58 -34.99 4.94 -4.76
C ASP A 58 -35.70 4.69 -3.43
N PHE A 59 -35.70 3.46 -2.94
CA PHE A 59 -36.37 3.13 -1.68
C PHE A 59 -35.79 3.87 -0.46
N LEU A 60 -34.48 4.17 -0.44
CA LEU A 60 -33.86 4.94 0.65
C LEU A 60 -34.13 6.45 0.51
N TRP A 61 -34.15 6.97 -0.71
CA TRP A 61 -34.50 8.38 -0.95
C TRP A 61 -35.98 8.67 -0.67
N ASN A 62 -36.86 7.70 -0.97
CA ASN A 62 -38.27 7.76 -0.56
C ASN A 62 -38.40 7.82 0.96
N GLU A 63 -37.61 7.04 1.70
CA GLU A 63 -37.59 7.09 3.17
C GLU A 63 -37.12 8.46 3.69
N LEU A 64 -36.03 9.01 3.15
CA LEU A 64 -35.59 10.37 3.50
C LEU A 64 -36.66 11.43 3.20
N THR A 65 -37.38 11.29 2.09
CA THR A 65 -38.47 12.20 1.71
C THR A 65 -39.61 12.12 2.71
N LYS A 66 -40.00 10.90 3.11
CA LYS A 66 -40.99 10.66 4.16
C LYS A 66 -40.57 11.30 5.49
N LEU A 67 -39.34 11.04 5.93
CA LEU A 67 -38.78 11.64 7.15
C LEU A 67 -38.82 13.17 7.12
N LYS A 68 -38.51 13.80 5.97
CA LYS A 68 -38.60 15.24 5.81
C LYS A 68 -40.03 15.76 6.00
N HIS A 69 -41.04 15.02 5.54
CA HIS A 69 -42.44 15.39 5.70
C HIS A 69 -42.93 15.17 7.15
N GLU A 70 -42.54 14.08 7.78
CA GLU A 70 -42.97 13.72 9.15
C GLU A 70 -42.25 14.53 10.24
N SER A 71 -41.07 15.07 9.94
CA SER A 71 -40.25 15.86 10.88
C SER A 71 -40.01 15.17 12.24
N PRO A 72 -39.56 13.90 12.27
CA PRO A 72 -39.32 13.19 13.53
C PRO A 72 -38.15 13.81 14.30
N PRO A 73 -38.12 13.64 15.63
CA PRO A 73 -36.98 14.06 16.45
C PRO A 73 -35.72 13.30 16.03
N ASN A 74 -34.64 14.01 15.65
CA ASN A 74 -33.44 13.37 15.13
C ASN A 74 -32.36 13.11 16.19
N MET A 75 -31.68 14.16 16.66
CA MET A 75 -30.58 14.10 17.63
C MET A 75 -31.03 14.71 18.96
N ILE A 76 -31.69 13.90 19.78
CA ILE A 76 -32.47 14.37 20.94
C ILE A 76 -31.96 13.83 22.30
N GLN A 77 -30.69 13.45 22.38
CA GLN A 77 -30.12 12.98 23.66
C GLN A 77 -30.36 14.02 24.78
N PRO A 78 -30.71 13.59 26.02
CA PRO A 78 -30.74 12.21 26.51
C PRO A 78 -32.09 11.49 26.33
N LEU A 79 -33.03 12.03 25.53
CA LEU A 79 -34.33 11.42 25.30
C LEU A 79 -34.23 10.19 24.39
N GLU A 80 -35.22 9.30 24.50
CA GLU A 80 -35.28 8.07 23.72
C GLU A 80 -35.59 8.32 22.24
N ASN A 81 -34.96 7.52 21.38
CA ASN A 81 -35.15 7.58 19.94
C ASN A 81 -35.75 6.27 19.41
N GLN A 82 -37.02 6.30 19.02
CA GLN A 82 -37.76 5.10 18.60
C GLN A 82 -37.10 4.33 17.45
N ALA A 83 -36.62 5.02 16.41
CA ALA A 83 -35.95 4.37 15.28
C ALA A 83 -34.63 3.71 15.69
N SER A 84 -33.90 4.31 16.64
CA SER A 84 -32.66 3.72 17.18
C SER A 84 -32.94 2.47 18.01
N ASN A 85 -34.02 2.47 18.82
CA ASN A 85 -34.45 1.29 19.58
C ASN A 85 -34.87 0.15 18.63
N GLN A 86 -35.70 0.45 17.63
CA GLN A 86 -36.12 -0.52 16.61
C GLN A 86 -34.92 -1.10 15.83
N LEU A 87 -33.93 -0.27 15.51
CA LEU A 87 -32.70 -0.74 14.87
C LEU A 87 -31.92 -1.67 15.80
N ALA A 88 -31.78 -1.33 17.08
CA ALA A 88 -31.09 -2.17 18.05
C ALA A 88 -31.78 -3.54 18.19
N ASP A 89 -33.11 -3.57 18.29
CA ASP A 89 -33.90 -4.80 18.36
C ASP A 89 -33.70 -5.68 17.11
N LEU A 90 -33.80 -5.07 15.92
CA LEU A 90 -33.59 -5.79 14.66
C LEU A 90 -32.16 -6.35 14.57
N LEU A 91 -31.16 -5.56 14.94
CA LEU A 91 -29.75 -5.99 14.91
C LEU A 91 -29.51 -7.17 15.85
N ILE A 92 -30.06 -7.12 17.07
CA ILE A 92 -30.01 -8.24 18.02
C ILE A 92 -30.66 -9.48 17.42
N GLN A 93 -31.83 -9.33 16.79
CA GLN A 93 -32.58 -10.45 16.22
C GLN A 93 -31.84 -11.16 15.07
N ILE A 94 -31.15 -10.41 14.21
CA ILE A 94 -30.55 -10.99 13.00
C ILE A 94 -29.11 -11.47 13.19
N THR A 95 -28.40 -10.95 14.18
CA THR A 95 -26.99 -11.28 14.40
C THR A 95 -26.84 -12.68 15.02
N PRO A 96 -25.82 -13.46 14.63
CA PRO A 96 -25.58 -14.77 15.24
C PRO A 96 -25.11 -14.64 16.70
N GLY A 97 -25.45 -15.64 17.51
CA GLY A 97 -25.18 -15.68 18.95
C GLY A 97 -26.27 -15.03 19.82
N ASP A 98 -26.14 -15.14 21.14
CA ASP A 98 -27.07 -14.55 22.13
C ASP A 98 -26.77 -13.05 22.36
N MET A 99 -26.89 -12.26 21.29
CA MET A 99 -26.70 -10.82 21.32
C MET A 99 -27.81 -10.15 22.15
N SER A 100 -27.48 -9.06 22.85
CA SER A 100 -28.41 -8.44 23.79
C SER A 100 -28.27 -6.92 23.94
N HIS A 101 -27.16 -6.35 23.47
CA HIS A 101 -26.91 -4.91 23.58
C HIS A 101 -26.34 -4.38 22.27
N VAL A 102 -26.68 -3.12 21.95
CA VAL A 102 -26.17 -2.41 20.78
C VAL A 102 -25.67 -1.03 21.22
N THR A 103 -24.51 -0.64 20.72
CA THR A 103 -24.00 0.73 20.79
C THR A 103 -23.86 1.26 19.37
N LEU A 104 -24.66 2.26 19.01
CA LEU A 104 -24.58 2.91 17.70
C LEU A 104 -23.44 3.94 17.67
N THR A 105 -22.82 4.09 16.52
CA THR A 105 -21.70 5.00 16.25
C THR A 105 -21.88 5.63 14.86
N ASN A 106 -20.91 6.44 14.41
CA ASN A 106 -20.98 7.14 13.13
C ASN A 106 -20.06 6.55 12.06
N SER A 107 -19.16 5.63 12.43
CA SER A 107 -18.21 5.04 11.49
C SER A 107 -17.66 3.71 11.99
N GLY A 108 -17.06 2.94 11.09
CA GLY A 108 -16.41 1.68 11.44
C GLY A 108 -15.28 1.83 12.46
N SER A 109 -14.46 2.88 12.36
CA SER A 109 -13.39 3.12 13.34
C SER A 109 -13.94 3.44 14.72
N GLU A 110 -15.01 4.24 14.82
CA GLU A 110 -15.69 4.46 16.10
C GLU A 110 -16.27 3.17 16.68
N THR A 111 -16.85 2.29 15.83
CA THR A 111 -17.35 0.98 16.26
C THR A 111 -16.25 0.10 16.85
N VAL A 112 -15.05 0.13 16.27
CA VAL A 112 -13.88 -0.60 16.80
C VAL A 112 -13.41 -0.01 18.13
N GLU A 113 -13.35 1.33 18.26
CA GLU A 113 -13.01 1.99 19.53
C GLU A 113 -14.00 1.60 20.65
N VAL A 114 -15.28 1.52 20.31
CA VAL A 114 -16.33 1.05 21.22
C VAL A 114 -16.06 -0.37 21.72
N ALA A 115 -15.75 -1.29 20.80
CA ALA A 115 -15.48 -2.68 21.15
C ALA A 115 -14.22 -2.81 22.04
N ILE A 116 -13.16 -2.05 21.74
CA ILE A 116 -11.94 -2.00 22.55
C ILE A 116 -12.25 -1.49 23.97
N LYS A 117 -13.00 -0.40 24.10
CA LYS A 117 -13.40 0.16 25.40
C LYS A 117 -14.25 -0.82 26.21
N MET A 118 -15.20 -1.48 25.54
CA MET A 118 -16.06 -2.49 26.16
C MET A 118 -15.24 -3.67 26.68
N ALA A 119 -14.31 -4.20 25.86
CA ALA A 119 -13.43 -5.29 26.26
C ALA A 119 -12.56 -4.95 27.46
N ARG A 120 -11.92 -3.77 27.45
CA ARG A 120 -11.12 -3.29 28.58
C ARG A 120 -11.96 -3.10 29.85
N SER A 121 -13.16 -2.52 29.71
CA SER A 121 -14.09 -2.35 30.85
C SER A 121 -14.49 -3.68 31.47
N ARG A 122 -14.79 -4.68 30.63
CA ARG A 122 -15.25 -6.00 31.08
C ARG A 122 -14.15 -6.86 31.67
N LYS A 123 -13.00 -6.93 31.02
CA LYS A 123 -11.91 -7.83 31.41
C LYS A 123 -10.94 -7.20 32.41
N LYS A 124 -10.94 -5.87 32.55
CA LYS A 124 -9.95 -5.11 33.34
C LYS A 124 -8.50 -5.43 32.91
N LYS A 125 -8.32 -5.72 31.62
CA LYS A 125 -7.06 -6.01 30.94
C LYS A 125 -6.84 -4.95 29.87
N PHE A 126 -5.57 -4.59 29.60
CA PHE A 126 -5.26 -3.54 28.61
C PHE A 126 -5.00 -4.08 27.21
N LYS A 127 -4.47 -5.30 27.09
CA LYS A 127 -3.97 -5.83 25.82
C LYS A 127 -5.10 -6.17 24.85
N ILE A 128 -4.92 -5.76 23.60
CA ILE A 128 -5.77 -6.10 22.46
C ILE A 128 -4.89 -6.83 21.45
N LEU A 129 -5.36 -8.01 21.03
CA LEU A 129 -4.68 -8.83 20.02
C LEU A 129 -5.45 -8.73 18.70
N SER A 130 -4.73 -8.56 17.59
CA SER A 130 -5.29 -8.65 16.24
C SER A 130 -4.31 -9.38 15.32
N THR A 131 -4.56 -9.38 14.01
CA THR A 131 -3.72 -10.09 13.05
C THR A 131 -2.93 -9.14 12.14
N THR A 132 -1.74 -9.53 11.70
CA THR A 132 -1.00 -8.83 10.64
C THR A 132 -1.85 -8.71 9.38
N ASN A 133 -1.70 -7.62 8.62
CA ASN A 133 -2.50 -7.26 7.45
C ASN A 133 -3.99 -6.93 7.73
N SER A 134 -4.45 -6.91 8.99
CA SER A 134 -5.81 -6.49 9.32
C SER A 134 -6.03 -5.01 9.06
N TYR A 135 -7.29 -4.60 8.95
CA TYR A 135 -7.72 -3.22 8.93
C TYR A 135 -8.96 -3.01 9.80
N HIS A 136 -8.78 -2.32 10.92
CA HIS A 136 -9.86 -2.02 11.87
C HIS A 136 -10.13 -0.51 11.97
N GLY A 137 -9.41 0.33 11.24
CA GLY A 137 -9.70 1.76 11.17
C GLY A 137 -8.49 2.66 11.32
N LYS A 138 -8.76 3.97 11.45
CA LYS A 138 -7.72 5.01 11.45
C LYS A 138 -7.83 6.03 12.59
N THR A 139 -8.78 5.89 13.50
CA THR A 139 -8.72 6.60 14.80
C THR A 139 -7.59 6.02 15.64
N LEU A 140 -7.08 6.74 16.64
CA LEU A 140 -5.84 6.36 17.33
C LEU A 140 -5.87 4.97 17.99
N GLY A 141 -6.99 4.53 18.55
CA GLY A 141 -7.12 3.17 19.09
C GLY A 141 -7.37 2.13 18.00
N ALA A 142 -8.21 2.44 17.01
CA ALA A 142 -8.50 1.53 15.90
C ALA A 142 -7.28 1.29 14.97
N VAL A 143 -6.45 2.32 14.75
CA VAL A 143 -5.22 2.20 13.96
C VAL A 143 -4.18 1.37 14.69
N LEU A 144 -4.16 1.39 16.03
CA LEU A 144 -3.29 0.53 16.84
C LEU A 144 -3.63 -0.95 16.69
N ALA A 145 -4.91 -1.29 16.50
CA ALA A 145 -5.35 -2.65 16.19
C ALA A 145 -5.16 -3.04 14.72
N THR A 146 -4.93 -2.08 13.83
CA THR A 146 -4.72 -2.31 12.39
C THR A 146 -3.31 -2.85 12.15
N GLY A 147 -3.22 -4.09 11.67
CA GLY A 147 -1.98 -4.86 11.52
C GLY A 147 -1.10 -4.50 10.33
N ASN A 148 -1.17 -3.25 9.85
CA ASN A 148 -0.29 -2.72 8.81
C ASN A 148 0.54 -1.56 9.39
N SER A 149 1.86 -1.73 9.42
CA SER A 149 2.79 -0.72 9.93
C SER A 149 2.76 0.58 9.12
N SER A 150 2.50 0.56 7.81
CA SER A 150 2.51 1.78 6.99
C SER A 150 1.41 2.79 7.37
N TYR A 151 0.29 2.33 7.96
CA TYR A 151 -0.71 3.23 8.53
C TYR A 151 -0.40 3.68 9.94
N ARG A 152 0.33 2.88 10.70
CA ARG A 152 0.63 3.20 12.09
C ARG A 152 1.82 4.13 12.16
N ASP A 153 2.95 3.74 11.58
CA ASP A 153 4.25 4.38 11.80
C ASP A 153 4.25 5.87 11.46
N ALA A 154 3.45 6.30 10.47
CA ALA A 154 3.28 7.70 10.08
C ALA A 154 2.69 8.60 11.19
N PHE A 155 2.01 8.03 12.19
CA PHE A 155 1.40 8.74 13.31
C PHE A 155 2.05 8.44 14.67
N HIS A 156 3.16 7.68 14.66
CA HIS A 156 3.88 7.24 15.87
C HIS A 156 3.05 6.57 16.99
N PRO A 157 2.00 5.76 16.73
CA PRO A 157 1.25 5.09 17.78
C PRO A 157 2.00 3.79 18.15
N LYS A 158 3.07 3.90 18.93
CA LYS A 158 3.69 2.72 19.55
C LYS A 158 3.05 2.51 20.91
N ASP A 159 2.19 1.49 21.01
CA ASP A 159 1.54 1.09 22.26
C ASP A 159 1.80 -0.40 22.51
N PRO A 160 2.50 -0.78 23.59
CA PRO A 160 2.80 -2.17 23.91
C PRO A 160 1.55 -3.01 24.23
N TYR A 161 0.39 -2.38 24.44
CA TYR A 161 -0.88 -3.05 24.68
C TYR A 161 -1.60 -3.46 23.39
N PHE A 162 -1.03 -3.23 22.20
CA PHE A 162 -1.57 -3.71 20.94
C PHE A 162 -0.59 -4.65 20.25
N GLN A 163 -0.99 -5.91 20.12
CA GLN A 163 -0.17 -6.98 19.58
C GLN A 163 -0.80 -7.54 18.31
N HIS A 164 0.04 -8.04 17.41
CA HIS A 164 -0.38 -8.57 16.12
C HIS A 164 0.28 -9.93 15.90
N ILE A 165 -0.52 -10.94 15.59
CA ILE A 165 -0.06 -12.28 15.22
C ILE A 165 -0.25 -12.53 13.72
N PRO A 166 0.43 -13.49 13.10
CA PRO A 166 0.13 -13.88 11.73
C PRO A 166 -1.36 -14.25 11.58
N PHE A 167 -2.00 -13.79 10.50
CA PHE A 167 -3.36 -14.22 10.18
C PHE A 167 -3.36 -15.70 9.78
N ASN A 168 -4.39 -16.44 10.20
CA ASN A 168 -4.51 -17.87 9.91
C ASN A 168 -3.50 -18.78 10.65
N ASP A 169 -3.00 -18.32 11.80
CA ASP A 169 -2.06 -19.03 12.66
C ASP A 169 -2.65 -19.24 14.07
N ILE A 170 -3.16 -20.44 14.31
CA ILE A 170 -3.86 -20.80 15.56
C ILE A 170 -2.87 -21.10 16.69
N ASP A 171 -1.68 -21.62 16.37
CA ASP A 171 -0.67 -21.95 17.37
C ASP A 171 -0.11 -20.67 18.01
N THR A 172 0.23 -19.67 17.20
CA THR A 172 0.67 -18.36 17.69
C THR A 172 -0.47 -17.64 18.45
N LEU A 173 -1.73 -17.81 18.04
CA LEU A 173 -2.87 -17.28 18.78
C LEU A 173 -2.95 -17.90 20.18
N GLU A 174 -2.88 -19.23 20.29
CA GLU A 174 -2.92 -19.92 21.57
C GLU A 174 -1.75 -19.52 22.48
N GLU A 175 -0.53 -19.42 21.95
CA GLU A 175 0.64 -18.96 22.71
C GLU A 175 0.36 -17.60 23.38
N HIS A 176 -0.12 -16.62 22.61
CA HIS A 176 -0.44 -15.30 23.15
C HIS A 176 -1.58 -15.36 24.17
N LEU A 177 -2.67 -16.07 23.87
CA LEU A 177 -3.84 -16.15 24.75
C LEU A 177 -3.53 -16.90 26.07
N SER A 178 -2.57 -17.82 26.07
CA SER A 178 -2.16 -18.59 27.26
C SER A 178 -1.65 -17.72 28.42
N SER A 179 -1.11 -16.54 28.12
CA SER A 179 -0.71 -15.53 29.11
C SER A 179 -1.89 -14.99 29.95
N ASN A 180 -3.13 -15.18 29.46
CA ASN A 180 -4.37 -14.77 30.09
C ASN A 180 -4.39 -13.28 30.51
N ASP A 181 -3.69 -12.40 29.79
CA ASP A 181 -3.68 -10.95 30.03
C ASP A 181 -4.25 -10.13 28.86
N ILE A 182 -4.80 -10.81 27.86
CA ILE A 182 -5.48 -10.23 26.70
C ILE A 182 -6.96 -9.99 27.01
N ALA A 183 -7.45 -8.78 26.72
CA ALA A 183 -8.84 -8.39 26.91
C ALA A 183 -9.72 -8.91 25.77
N ALA A 184 -9.25 -8.76 24.54
CA ALA A 184 -9.95 -9.21 23.35
C ALA A 184 -9.00 -9.60 22.22
N PHE A 185 -9.47 -10.53 21.39
CA PHE A 185 -8.94 -10.80 20.07
C PHE A 185 -9.93 -10.26 19.03
N ILE A 186 -9.45 -9.40 18.12
CA ILE A 186 -10.25 -8.82 17.02
C ILE A 186 -9.77 -9.34 15.67
N VAL A 187 -10.70 -9.78 14.83
CA VAL A 187 -10.39 -10.36 13.51
C VAL A 187 -11.50 -10.06 12.49
N GLU A 188 -11.11 -9.85 11.24
CA GLU A 188 -12.04 -9.80 10.10
C GLU A 188 -12.34 -11.24 9.62
N PRO A 189 -13.60 -11.58 9.23
CA PRO A 189 -13.88 -12.89 8.63
C PRO A 189 -13.11 -13.15 7.33
N ILE A 190 -12.87 -12.10 6.56
CA ILE A 190 -12.02 -12.06 5.37
C ILE A 190 -11.28 -10.72 5.44
N GLN A 191 -9.95 -10.73 5.44
CA GLN A 191 -9.18 -9.48 5.47
C GLN A 191 -9.36 -8.71 4.17
N GLY A 192 -10.09 -7.59 4.22
CA GLY A 192 -10.45 -6.84 3.01
C GLY A 192 -9.30 -6.00 2.48
N GLU A 193 -8.73 -5.13 3.31
CA GLU A 193 -7.59 -4.29 2.93
C GLU A 193 -6.29 -5.09 2.83
N GLY A 194 -6.15 -6.19 3.58
CA GLY A 194 -4.99 -7.08 3.59
C GLY A 194 -4.74 -7.87 2.29
N GLY A 195 -5.52 -7.63 1.23
CA GLY A 195 -5.40 -8.32 -0.05
C GLY A 195 -6.49 -9.36 -0.32
N ILE A 196 -7.67 -9.20 0.30
CA ILE A 196 -8.82 -10.12 0.15
C ILE A 196 -8.41 -11.55 0.56
N ASN A 197 -7.87 -11.71 1.77
CA ASN A 197 -7.41 -13.00 2.27
C ASN A 197 -8.58 -13.74 2.92
N VAL A 198 -9.01 -14.85 2.29
CA VAL A 198 -9.98 -15.79 2.87
C VAL A 198 -9.21 -16.70 3.82
N PRO A 199 -9.64 -16.86 5.09
CA PRO A 199 -8.98 -17.76 6.03
C PRO A 199 -9.13 -19.22 5.61
N ALA A 200 -8.34 -20.10 6.21
CA ALA A 200 -8.57 -21.53 6.11
C ALA A 200 -9.90 -21.92 6.76
N ASP A 201 -10.41 -23.07 6.35
CA ASP A 201 -11.61 -23.66 6.95
C ASP A 201 -11.40 -23.82 8.47
N ASN A 202 -12.46 -23.58 9.24
CA ASN A 202 -12.48 -23.64 10.71
C ASN A 202 -11.55 -22.67 11.46
N TYR A 203 -10.80 -21.78 10.79
CA TYR A 203 -9.93 -20.82 11.47
C TYR A 203 -10.71 -19.93 12.46
N LEU A 204 -11.80 -19.29 12.03
CA LEU A 204 -12.56 -18.39 12.91
C LEU A 204 -13.23 -19.16 14.05
N LYS A 205 -13.65 -20.41 13.79
CA LYS A 205 -14.21 -21.30 14.81
C LYS A 205 -13.17 -21.64 15.88
N SER A 206 -11.96 -21.99 15.45
CA SER A 206 -10.82 -22.28 16.33
C SER A 206 -10.43 -21.05 17.15
N CYS A 207 -10.41 -19.85 16.54
CA CYS A 207 -10.20 -18.59 17.26
C CYS A 207 -11.23 -18.37 18.37
N GLN A 208 -12.52 -18.62 18.10
CA GLN A 208 -13.59 -18.52 19.10
C GLN A 208 -13.37 -19.51 20.26
N GLU A 209 -13.03 -20.76 19.94
CA GLU A 209 -12.78 -21.81 20.94
C GLU A 209 -11.61 -21.45 21.86
N LEU A 210 -10.51 -20.95 21.30
CA LEU A 210 -9.37 -20.47 22.09
C LEU A 210 -9.72 -19.24 22.92
N CYS A 211 -10.46 -18.28 22.38
CA CYS A 211 -10.91 -17.11 23.14
C CYS A 211 -11.78 -17.53 24.34
N ASN A 212 -12.68 -18.50 24.15
CA ASN A 212 -13.47 -19.09 25.22
C ASN A 212 -12.58 -19.78 26.27
N LYS A 213 -11.63 -20.62 25.83
CA LYS A 213 -10.69 -21.34 26.71
C LYS A 213 -9.89 -20.40 27.62
N TYR A 214 -9.40 -19.28 27.07
CA TYR A 214 -8.56 -18.33 27.79
C TYR A 214 -9.29 -17.09 28.30
N ASN A 215 -10.63 -17.14 28.39
CA ASN A 215 -11.46 -16.05 28.92
C ASN A 215 -11.13 -14.68 28.27
N THR A 216 -10.94 -14.66 26.96
CA THR A 216 -10.69 -13.48 26.13
C THR A 216 -11.94 -13.18 25.31
N LEU A 217 -12.35 -11.91 25.16
CA LEU A 217 -13.51 -11.62 24.31
C LEU A 217 -13.17 -11.82 22.84
N PHE A 218 -14.06 -12.49 22.11
CA PHE A 218 -13.91 -12.66 20.67
C PHE A 218 -14.70 -11.59 19.90
N ILE A 219 -13.98 -10.74 19.16
CA ILE A 219 -14.55 -9.65 18.37
C ILE A 219 -14.41 -9.97 16.89
N VAL A 220 -15.53 -9.98 16.17
CA VAL A 220 -15.56 -10.17 14.73
C VAL A 220 -15.92 -8.84 14.04
N ASP A 221 -14.97 -8.33 13.26
CA ASP A 221 -15.13 -7.12 12.46
C ASP A 221 -15.81 -7.45 11.12
N GLU A 222 -17.12 -7.29 11.07
CA GLU A 222 -17.96 -7.49 9.88
C GLU A 222 -18.28 -6.18 9.16
N ILE A 223 -17.55 -5.10 9.46
CA ILE A 223 -17.81 -3.78 8.88
C ILE A 223 -17.74 -3.83 7.35
N GLN A 224 -16.87 -4.68 6.78
CA GLN A 224 -16.76 -4.86 5.32
C GLN A 224 -17.45 -6.12 4.80
N THR A 225 -17.46 -7.22 5.56
CA THR A 225 -17.90 -8.54 5.11
C THR A 225 -19.39 -8.80 5.35
N GLY A 226 -20.01 -8.05 6.25
CA GLY A 226 -21.41 -8.22 6.64
C GLY A 226 -22.41 -7.70 5.61
N LEU A 227 -23.69 -7.81 5.98
CA LEU A 227 -24.84 -7.34 5.23
C LEU A 227 -24.90 -7.88 3.79
N GLY A 228 -24.64 -9.18 3.64
CA GLY A 228 -24.83 -9.87 2.35
C GLY A 228 -23.61 -9.84 1.44
N ARG A 229 -22.56 -9.07 1.73
CA ARG A 229 -21.40 -8.88 0.84
C ARG A 229 -20.76 -10.20 0.39
N THR A 230 -20.65 -11.17 1.31
CA THR A 230 -19.96 -12.43 1.05
C THR A 230 -20.89 -13.57 0.61
N GLY A 231 -22.18 -13.30 0.41
CA GLY A 231 -23.20 -14.28 0.00
C GLY A 231 -24.15 -14.70 1.13
N ASP A 232 -23.78 -14.45 2.39
CA ASP A 232 -24.65 -14.59 3.56
C ASP A 232 -24.81 -13.24 4.25
N LEU A 233 -25.82 -13.15 5.11
CA LEU A 233 -26.10 -11.93 5.86
C LEU A 233 -24.88 -11.52 6.70
N PHE A 234 -24.24 -12.47 7.38
CA PHE A 234 -22.98 -12.29 8.08
C PHE A 234 -21.96 -13.34 7.63
N ALA A 235 -20.73 -12.92 7.37
CA ALA A 235 -19.68 -13.81 6.89
C ALA A 235 -19.29 -14.90 7.89
N CYS A 236 -19.42 -14.62 9.20
CA CYS A 236 -19.15 -15.56 10.28
C CYS A 236 -20.15 -16.73 10.36
N GLN A 237 -21.37 -16.58 9.82
CA GLN A 237 -22.39 -17.64 9.84
C GLN A 237 -21.94 -18.91 9.10
N GLN A 238 -21.17 -18.77 8.01
CA GLN A 238 -20.67 -19.92 7.24
C GLN A 238 -19.76 -20.84 8.06
N GLN A 239 -19.06 -20.31 9.08
CA GLN A 239 -18.20 -21.10 9.96
C GLN A 239 -18.86 -21.40 11.31
N GLN A 240 -20.18 -21.17 11.44
CA GLN A 240 -20.94 -21.39 12.68
C GLN A 240 -20.28 -20.70 13.90
N VAL A 241 -19.85 -19.45 13.66
CA VAL A 241 -19.20 -18.59 14.63
C VAL A 241 -20.23 -17.68 15.28
N GLU A 242 -20.20 -17.63 16.60
CA GLU A 242 -21.05 -16.82 17.48
C GLU A 242 -20.11 -16.02 18.39
N PRO A 243 -19.64 -14.84 17.94
CA PRO A 243 -18.66 -14.06 18.68
C PRO A 243 -19.28 -13.35 19.88
N ASP A 244 -18.45 -12.78 20.74
CA ASP A 244 -18.95 -11.96 21.86
C ASP A 244 -19.39 -10.57 21.40
N ILE A 245 -18.74 -10.06 20.35
CA ILE A 245 -18.99 -8.74 19.76
C ILE A 245 -18.92 -8.85 18.23
N ILE A 246 -19.91 -8.28 17.53
CA ILE A 246 -19.93 -8.07 16.08
C ILE A 246 -19.93 -6.58 15.77
N LEU A 247 -19.12 -6.18 14.81
CA LEU A 247 -19.01 -4.79 14.37
C LEU A 247 -19.60 -4.62 12.97
N LEU A 248 -20.49 -3.63 12.80
CA LEU A 248 -21.08 -3.24 11.52
C LEU A 248 -20.88 -1.75 11.27
N SER A 249 -20.73 -1.35 10.01
CA SER A 249 -20.77 0.04 9.53
C SER A 249 -20.84 0.02 7.99
N LYS A 250 -20.13 0.91 7.28
CA LYS A 250 -20.08 1.05 5.81
C LYS A 250 -21.47 0.94 5.18
N SER A 251 -21.81 -0.25 4.72
CA SER A 251 -23.04 -0.60 4.05
C SER A 251 -24.31 -0.39 4.89
N LEU A 252 -24.20 -0.40 6.21
CA LEU A 252 -25.32 -0.21 7.13
C LEU A 252 -26.07 1.10 6.85
N GLY A 253 -25.37 2.15 6.44
CA GLY A 253 -25.97 3.44 6.10
C GLY A 253 -26.57 3.54 4.70
N GLY A 254 -26.66 2.43 3.95
CA GLY A 254 -27.26 2.38 2.62
C GLY A 254 -26.55 3.24 1.56
N GLY A 255 -25.34 3.73 1.87
CA GLY A 255 -24.61 4.69 1.04
C GLY A 255 -25.12 6.13 1.08
N LEU A 256 -26.00 6.48 2.03
CA LEU A 256 -26.53 7.84 2.19
C LEU A 256 -26.09 8.51 3.50
N VAL A 257 -25.97 7.75 4.59
CA VAL A 257 -25.71 8.28 5.94
C VAL A 257 -24.56 7.54 6.63
N PRO A 258 -23.75 8.23 7.46
CA PRO A 258 -22.74 7.59 8.28
C PRO A 258 -23.38 6.92 9.50
N ILE A 259 -23.11 5.62 9.70
CA ILE A 259 -23.57 4.87 10.87
C ILE A 259 -22.67 3.64 11.10
N GLY A 260 -22.51 3.26 12.36
CA GLY A 260 -21.94 1.99 12.79
C GLY A 260 -22.72 1.42 13.96
N ALA A 261 -22.52 0.13 14.23
CA ALA A 261 -23.14 -0.59 15.33
C ALA A 261 -22.16 -1.60 15.91
N CYS A 262 -21.89 -1.50 17.21
CA CYS A 262 -21.21 -2.52 17.99
C CYS A 262 -22.29 -3.32 18.72
N ILE A 263 -22.45 -4.59 18.33
CA ILE A 263 -23.50 -5.48 18.82
C ILE A 263 -22.83 -6.53 19.69
N CYS A 264 -23.31 -6.76 20.90
CA CYS A 264 -22.64 -7.65 21.84
C CYS A 264 -23.60 -8.46 22.71
N ASN A 265 -23.07 -9.57 23.22
CA ASN A 265 -23.74 -10.41 24.19
C ASN A 265 -23.55 -9.90 25.63
N LYS A 266 -24.24 -10.52 26.59
CA LYS A 266 -24.14 -10.18 28.01
C LYS A 266 -22.74 -10.41 28.61
N LYS A 267 -21.90 -11.25 27.99
CA LYS A 267 -20.54 -11.52 28.45
C LYS A 267 -19.60 -10.33 28.22
N ALA A 268 -19.90 -9.48 27.24
CA ALA A 268 -19.11 -8.29 26.91
C ALA A 268 -19.60 -7.01 27.61
N TRP A 269 -20.93 -6.83 27.75
CA TRP A 269 -21.51 -5.61 28.30
C TRP A 269 -21.17 -5.40 29.80
N THR A 270 -21.02 -4.13 30.21
CA THR A 270 -20.91 -3.72 31.62
C THR A 270 -21.67 -2.42 31.86
N VAL A 271 -22.26 -2.28 33.05
CA VAL A 271 -22.93 -1.03 33.48
C VAL A 271 -21.96 0.16 33.42
N GLU A 272 -20.71 -0.05 33.84
CA GLU A 272 -19.67 0.99 33.77
C GLU A 272 -19.44 1.50 32.35
N PHE A 273 -19.36 0.60 31.37
CA PHE A 273 -19.24 0.98 29.96
C PHE A 273 -20.49 1.76 29.50
N GLY A 274 -21.68 1.22 29.79
CA GLY A 274 -22.96 1.79 29.35
C GLY A 274 -23.22 3.21 29.87
N ILE A 275 -22.71 3.55 31.07
CA ILE A 275 -22.84 4.89 31.64
C ILE A 275 -21.77 5.86 31.09
N LYS A 276 -20.55 5.38 30.83
CA LYS A 276 -19.39 6.25 30.53
C LYS A 276 -19.18 6.52 29.04
N HIS A 277 -19.66 5.66 28.14
CA HIS A 277 -19.50 5.88 26.71
C HIS A 277 -20.73 6.56 26.10
N SER A 278 -20.49 7.62 25.35
CA SER A 278 -21.49 8.32 24.54
C SER A 278 -20.87 8.87 23.26
N SER A 279 -21.73 9.32 22.34
CA SER A 279 -21.36 10.07 21.13
C SER A 279 -22.50 11.03 20.78
N THR A 280 -22.17 12.26 20.39
CA THR A 280 -23.18 13.32 20.14
C THR A 280 -24.12 13.00 18.98
N PHE A 281 -23.59 12.39 17.91
CA PHE A 281 -24.34 12.10 16.69
C PHE A 281 -24.92 10.68 16.63
N SER A 282 -24.53 9.80 17.56
CA SER A 282 -25.09 8.45 17.64
C SER A 282 -26.56 8.48 18.08
N ASN A 283 -27.26 7.36 17.85
CA ASN A 283 -28.68 7.22 18.18
C ASN A 283 -29.57 8.27 17.48
N ASN A 284 -29.18 8.70 16.28
CA ASN A 284 -29.97 9.65 15.51
C ASN A 284 -31.04 8.94 14.66
N HIS A 285 -32.22 9.55 14.58
CA HIS A 285 -33.39 8.96 13.93
C HIS A 285 -33.15 8.69 12.45
N ILE A 286 -32.63 9.68 11.71
CA ILE A 286 -32.47 9.60 10.25
C ILE A 286 -31.55 8.43 9.89
N SER A 287 -30.40 8.32 10.55
CA SER A 287 -29.45 7.25 10.24
C SER A 287 -29.99 5.88 10.62
N SER A 288 -30.72 5.80 11.74
CA SER A 288 -31.32 4.55 12.20
C SER A 288 -32.44 4.06 11.29
N THR A 289 -33.32 4.95 10.81
CA THR A 289 -34.36 4.62 9.84
C THR A 289 -33.77 4.15 8.51
N ILE A 290 -32.70 4.80 8.02
CA ILE A 290 -32.03 4.36 6.79
C ILE A 290 -31.36 2.99 6.96
N ALA A 291 -30.76 2.73 8.12
CA ALA A 291 -30.19 1.42 8.43
C ALA A 291 -31.26 0.33 8.53
N LEU A 292 -32.39 0.61 9.18
CA LEU A 292 -33.56 -0.27 9.20
C LEU A 292 -34.05 -0.59 7.79
N SER A 293 -34.26 0.42 6.95
CA SER A 293 -34.69 0.23 5.57
C SER A 293 -33.67 -0.56 4.75
N THR A 294 -32.38 -0.34 4.97
CA THR A 294 -31.29 -1.09 4.31
C THR A 294 -31.34 -2.59 4.67
N ILE A 295 -31.46 -2.90 5.97
CA ILE A 295 -31.52 -4.28 6.46
C ILE A 295 -32.83 -4.94 6.02
N ASN A 296 -33.97 -4.30 6.26
CA ASN A 296 -35.29 -4.84 5.88
C ASN A 296 -35.38 -5.11 4.38
N HIS A 297 -34.82 -4.24 3.55
CA HIS A 297 -34.79 -4.49 2.10
C HIS A 297 -33.99 -5.76 1.78
N LEU A 298 -32.87 -6.01 2.45
CA LEU A 298 -32.09 -7.24 2.26
C LEU A 298 -32.85 -8.49 2.74
N LEU A 299 -33.50 -8.42 3.91
CA LEU A 299 -34.25 -9.53 4.49
C LEU A 299 -35.52 -9.88 3.70
N ASN A 300 -36.22 -8.88 3.19
CA ASN A 300 -37.47 -9.06 2.44
C ASN A 300 -37.24 -9.49 0.99
N ASN A 301 -36.00 -9.47 0.50
CA ASN A 301 -35.64 -9.82 -0.87
C ASN A 301 -34.52 -10.87 -0.88
N PRO A 302 -34.80 -12.13 -0.46
CA PRO A 302 -33.79 -13.19 -0.35
C PRO A 302 -33.06 -13.50 -1.67
N ASP A 303 -33.71 -13.24 -2.80
CA ASP A 303 -33.11 -13.35 -4.14
C ASP A 303 -31.86 -12.48 -4.32
N ILE A 304 -31.70 -11.40 -3.55
CA ILE A 304 -30.50 -10.57 -3.57
C ILE A 304 -29.29 -11.40 -3.12
N LEU A 305 -29.40 -12.12 -2.00
CA LEU A 305 -28.31 -12.95 -1.49
C LEU A 305 -28.01 -14.13 -2.43
N LEU A 306 -29.04 -14.77 -2.99
CA LEU A 306 -28.88 -15.80 -4.02
C LEU A 306 -28.12 -15.26 -5.24
N ASN A 307 -28.42 -14.03 -5.67
CA ASN A 307 -27.69 -13.37 -6.75
C ASN A 307 -26.23 -13.07 -6.37
N VAL A 308 -25.94 -12.68 -5.12
CA VAL A 308 -24.56 -12.49 -4.65
C VAL A 308 -23.79 -13.81 -4.72
N GLN A 309 -24.38 -14.91 -4.27
CA GLN A 309 -23.76 -16.23 -4.34
C GLN A 309 -23.51 -16.65 -5.79
N LYS A 310 -24.53 -16.54 -6.65
CA LYS A 310 -24.45 -16.88 -8.08
C LYS A 310 -23.42 -16.04 -8.83
N ASN A 311 -23.52 -14.71 -8.73
CA ASN A 311 -22.64 -13.79 -9.45
C ASN A 311 -21.25 -13.72 -8.85
N GLY A 312 -21.12 -13.93 -7.53
CA GLY A 312 -19.84 -14.09 -6.87
C GLY A 312 -19.09 -15.33 -7.35
N LYS A 313 -19.78 -16.48 -7.43
CA LYS A 313 -19.22 -17.70 -8.02
C LYS A 313 -18.81 -17.49 -9.47
N TYR A 314 -19.68 -16.90 -10.29
CA TYR A 314 -19.38 -16.60 -11.69
C TYR A 314 -18.15 -15.69 -11.83
N LEU A 315 -18.08 -14.59 -11.07
CA LEU A 315 -16.92 -13.69 -11.07
C LEU A 315 -15.65 -14.44 -10.66
N SER A 316 -15.68 -15.21 -9.56
CA SER A 316 -14.54 -16.00 -9.12
C SER A 316 -14.06 -17.00 -10.18
N GLU A 317 -14.97 -17.68 -10.88
CA GLU A 317 -14.63 -18.61 -11.96
C GLU A 317 -13.97 -17.90 -13.14
N GLN A 318 -14.45 -16.71 -13.52
CA GLN A 318 -13.84 -15.93 -14.59
C GLN A 318 -12.47 -15.37 -14.21
N LEU A 319 -12.29 -14.91 -12.96
CA LEU A 319 -10.99 -14.50 -12.45
C LEU A 319 -10.00 -15.67 -12.42
N ARG A 320 -10.45 -16.87 -12.01
CA ARG A 320 -9.63 -18.09 -12.08
C ARG A 320 -9.25 -18.46 -13.53
N LYS A 321 -10.14 -18.25 -14.50
CA LYS A 321 -9.77 -18.43 -15.92
C LYS A 321 -8.67 -17.46 -16.33
N LEU A 322 -8.72 -16.20 -15.90
CA LEU A 322 -7.66 -15.22 -16.17
C LEU A 322 -6.30 -15.63 -15.58
N THR A 323 -6.26 -16.20 -14.37
CA THR A 323 -5.00 -16.70 -13.79
C THR A 323 -4.43 -17.89 -14.57
N LEU A 324 -5.28 -18.69 -15.22
CA LEU A 324 -4.84 -19.79 -16.08
C LEU A 324 -4.40 -19.31 -17.47
N THR A 325 -5.08 -18.30 -18.03
CA THR A 325 -4.76 -17.74 -19.35
C THR A 325 -3.50 -16.88 -19.31
N TYR A 326 -3.31 -16.09 -18.24
CA TYR A 326 -2.17 -15.18 -18.07
C TYR A 326 -1.42 -15.45 -16.76
N PRO A 327 -0.82 -16.64 -16.58
CA PRO A 327 -0.17 -17.03 -15.31
C PRO A 327 1.05 -16.17 -14.97
N SER A 328 1.66 -15.49 -15.95
CA SER A 328 2.74 -14.52 -15.70
C SER A 328 2.25 -13.14 -15.23
N VAL A 329 0.95 -12.87 -15.35
CA VAL A 329 0.32 -11.58 -15.01
C VAL A 329 -0.50 -11.69 -13.74
N PHE A 330 -1.40 -12.68 -13.68
CA PHE A 330 -2.31 -12.88 -12.56
C PHE A 330 -1.92 -14.16 -11.81
N HIS A 331 -1.54 -13.99 -10.54
CA HIS A 331 -1.05 -15.09 -9.71
C HIS A 331 -2.17 -15.87 -9.04
N GLN A 332 -3.16 -15.16 -8.48
CA GLN A 332 -4.15 -15.74 -7.59
C GLN A 332 -5.44 -14.90 -7.61
N ASN A 333 -6.59 -15.56 -7.69
CA ASN A 333 -7.87 -14.96 -7.32
C ASN A 333 -8.21 -15.34 -5.86
N SER A 334 -8.84 -14.43 -5.12
CA SER A 334 -9.28 -14.70 -3.76
C SER A 334 -10.55 -13.90 -3.44
N GLY A 335 -11.33 -14.39 -2.48
CA GLY A 335 -12.55 -13.73 -2.02
C GLY A 335 -13.77 -14.63 -1.99
N ARG A 336 -14.88 -14.05 -1.54
CA ARG A 336 -16.17 -14.75 -1.38
C ARG A 336 -17.32 -13.81 -1.72
N GLY A 337 -18.38 -14.34 -2.33
CA GLY A 337 -19.50 -13.54 -2.82
C GLY A 337 -19.00 -12.42 -3.75
N LEU A 338 -19.39 -11.18 -3.47
CA LEU A 338 -18.96 -10.00 -4.22
C LEU A 338 -17.90 -9.17 -3.47
N LEU A 339 -17.14 -9.80 -2.57
CA LEU A 339 -15.85 -9.30 -2.09
C LEU A 339 -14.76 -10.14 -2.75
N GLN A 340 -14.29 -9.70 -3.92
CA GLN A 340 -13.32 -10.43 -4.74
C GLN A 340 -12.05 -9.61 -4.93
N GLY A 341 -10.94 -10.31 -5.18
CA GLY A 341 -9.66 -9.73 -5.53
C GLY A 341 -8.92 -10.60 -6.54
N ILE A 342 -8.11 -9.96 -7.37
CA ILE A 342 -7.14 -10.65 -8.22
C ILE A 342 -5.75 -10.07 -7.95
N LYS A 343 -4.82 -10.95 -7.61
CA LYS A 343 -3.43 -10.62 -7.32
C LYS A 343 -2.64 -10.59 -8.63
N VAL A 344 -2.00 -9.47 -8.88
CA VAL A 344 -1.12 -9.24 -10.04
C VAL A 344 0.30 -9.57 -9.61
N HIS A 345 1.06 -10.27 -10.44
CA HIS A 345 2.48 -10.49 -10.19
C HIS A 345 3.22 -9.15 -10.13
N PRO A 346 4.17 -8.98 -9.20
CA PRO A 346 5.11 -7.88 -9.26
C PRO A 346 5.78 -7.85 -10.63
N TRP A 347 5.76 -6.68 -11.28
CA TRP A 347 6.44 -6.52 -12.57
C TRP A 347 7.95 -6.70 -12.37
N LYS A 348 8.61 -7.43 -13.26
CA LYS A 348 10.01 -7.84 -13.09
C LYS A 348 10.96 -6.90 -13.82
N CYS A 349 12.21 -6.87 -13.34
CA CYS A 349 13.23 -5.97 -13.88
C CYS A 349 13.72 -6.34 -15.28
N GLU A 350 13.55 -7.60 -15.69
CA GLU A 350 13.91 -8.10 -17.03
C GLU A 350 13.07 -7.46 -18.15
N ASP A 351 12.04 -6.70 -17.80
CA ASP A 351 11.10 -6.07 -18.73
C ASP A 351 11.47 -4.61 -19.07
N SER A 352 11.87 -3.82 -18.07
CA SER A 352 12.42 -2.47 -18.16
C SER A 352 12.62 -1.92 -16.73
N TYR A 353 13.59 -1.00 -16.58
CA TYR A 353 13.84 -0.25 -15.34
C TYR A 353 12.56 0.43 -14.79
N PHE A 354 11.73 1.00 -15.67
CA PHE A 354 10.64 1.88 -15.25
C PHE A 354 9.42 1.12 -14.65
N PRO A 355 8.88 0.05 -15.27
CA PRO A 355 7.82 -0.76 -14.67
C PRO A 355 8.21 -1.36 -13.31
N PHE A 356 9.43 -1.88 -13.16
CA PHE A 356 9.90 -2.41 -11.88
C PHE A 356 9.93 -1.32 -10.80
N THR A 357 10.36 -0.12 -11.16
CA THR A 357 10.33 1.03 -10.25
C THR A 357 8.89 1.40 -9.86
N MET A 358 7.97 1.49 -10.81
CA MET A 358 6.54 1.75 -10.52
C MET A 358 5.94 0.68 -9.60
N ASN A 359 6.35 -0.57 -9.76
CA ASN A 359 5.93 -1.66 -8.89
C ASN A 359 6.41 -1.45 -7.44
N ASN A 360 7.68 -1.08 -7.25
CA ASN A 360 8.25 -0.85 -5.91
C ASN A 360 7.72 0.42 -5.24
N LEU A 361 7.19 1.36 -6.03
CA LEU A 361 6.42 2.50 -5.53
C LEU A 361 4.96 2.15 -5.18
N GLY A 362 4.54 0.90 -5.37
CA GLY A 362 3.15 0.47 -5.15
C GLY A 362 2.15 1.04 -6.18
N LEU A 363 2.63 1.48 -7.35
CA LEU A 363 1.83 2.10 -8.41
C LEU A 363 1.36 1.13 -9.49
N SER A 364 1.76 -0.15 -9.46
CA SER A 364 1.37 -1.14 -10.48
C SER A 364 -0.15 -1.32 -10.58
N VAL A 365 -0.83 -1.63 -9.47
CA VAL A 365 -2.29 -1.73 -9.44
C VAL A 365 -3.00 -0.39 -9.69
N PRO A 366 -2.55 0.75 -9.13
CA PRO A 366 -3.08 2.06 -9.51
C PRO A 366 -3.03 2.36 -11.02
N LEU A 367 -1.94 2.00 -11.72
CA LEU A 367 -1.84 2.14 -13.18
C LEU A 367 -2.81 1.20 -13.91
N ILE A 368 -3.01 -0.01 -13.41
CA ILE A 368 -4.03 -0.94 -13.91
C ILE A 368 -5.44 -0.36 -13.74
N SER A 369 -5.74 0.22 -12.57
CA SER A 369 -7.02 0.88 -12.30
C SER A 369 -7.23 2.10 -13.19
N SER A 370 -6.17 2.88 -13.46
CA SER A 370 -6.21 3.99 -14.42
C SER A 370 -6.57 3.50 -15.82
N PHE A 371 -5.95 2.42 -16.28
CA PHE A 371 -6.24 1.83 -17.58
C PHE A 371 -7.70 1.37 -17.69
N LEU A 372 -8.19 0.59 -16.71
CA LEU A 372 -9.58 0.14 -16.67
C LEU A 372 -10.58 1.31 -16.65
N LEU A 373 -10.28 2.35 -15.88
CA LEU A 373 -11.14 3.52 -15.79
C LEU A 373 -11.23 4.27 -17.11
N ASN A 374 -10.08 4.54 -17.73
CA ASN A 374 -10.01 5.42 -18.90
C ASN A 374 -10.30 4.70 -20.22
N GLN A 375 -9.95 3.41 -20.36
CA GLN A 375 -10.13 2.66 -21.61
C GLN A 375 -11.41 1.81 -21.62
N HIS A 376 -11.84 1.30 -20.46
CA HIS A 376 -13.02 0.44 -20.37
C HIS A 376 -14.21 1.10 -19.65
N GLY A 377 -14.01 2.28 -19.07
CA GLY A 377 -15.02 2.95 -18.27
C GLY A 377 -15.35 2.14 -17.01
N ILE A 378 -14.36 1.53 -16.36
CA ILE A 378 -14.56 0.67 -15.19
C ILE A 378 -13.73 1.17 -14.02
N LEU A 379 -14.41 1.62 -12.96
CA LEU A 379 -13.76 2.05 -11.75
C LEU A 379 -13.41 0.83 -10.89
N THR A 380 -12.12 0.66 -10.64
CA THR A 380 -11.55 -0.31 -9.69
C THR A 380 -10.60 0.42 -8.74
N ALA A 381 -10.10 -0.28 -7.73
CA ALA A 381 -9.12 0.27 -6.79
C ALA A 381 -8.12 -0.80 -6.35
N PRO A 382 -6.89 -0.43 -5.96
CA PRO A 382 -6.04 -1.32 -5.18
C PRO A 382 -6.67 -1.60 -3.81
N THR A 383 -6.27 -2.71 -3.17
CA THR A 383 -6.40 -2.80 -1.72
C THR A 383 -5.38 -1.89 -1.06
N LEU A 384 -5.73 -1.25 0.06
CA LEU A 384 -4.88 -0.21 0.60
C LEU A 384 -3.58 -0.80 1.24
N THR A 385 -3.62 -2.04 1.76
CA THR A 385 -2.47 -2.72 2.42
C THR A 385 -1.68 -3.62 1.49
N SER A 386 -2.32 -4.32 0.54
CA SER A 386 -1.64 -5.15 -0.45
C SER A 386 -1.55 -4.43 -1.81
N HIS A 387 -0.36 -3.90 -2.13
CA HIS A 387 -0.11 -3.13 -3.36
C HIS A 387 -0.26 -3.92 -4.66
N HIS A 388 -0.41 -5.25 -4.57
CA HIS A 388 -0.51 -6.15 -5.73
C HIS A 388 -1.90 -6.76 -5.88
N THR A 389 -2.88 -6.35 -5.09
CA THR A 389 -4.26 -6.86 -5.20
C THR A 389 -5.17 -5.81 -5.79
N LEU A 390 -5.77 -6.12 -6.94
CA LEU A 390 -6.86 -5.36 -7.52
C LEU A 390 -8.18 -5.77 -6.84
N ARG A 391 -8.82 -4.82 -6.14
CA ARG A 391 -10.12 -5.03 -5.50
C ARG A 391 -11.25 -5.00 -6.52
N LEU A 392 -12.15 -5.97 -6.40
CA LEU A 392 -13.36 -6.11 -7.18
C LEU A 392 -14.55 -6.30 -6.24
N GLN A 393 -15.20 -5.19 -5.89
CA GLN A 393 -16.29 -5.11 -4.91
C GLN A 393 -17.49 -4.32 -5.48
N PRO A 394 -18.20 -4.86 -6.49
CA PRO A 394 -19.37 -4.20 -7.09
C PRO A 394 -20.58 -4.24 -6.12
N ASN A 395 -21.66 -3.53 -6.42
CA ASN A 395 -22.90 -3.63 -5.64
C ASN A 395 -23.56 -5.01 -5.80
N LEU A 396 -24.47 -5.37 -4.89
CA LEU A 396 -25.13 -6.68 -4.84
C LEU A 396 -26.05 -6.94 -6.05
N LEU A 397 -26.49 -5.89 -6.73
CA LEU A 397 -27.39 -5.95 -7.89
C LEU A 397 -26.63 -6.02 -9.24
N ILE A 398 -25.31 -6.29 -9.20
CA ILE A 398 -24.48 -6.42 -10.39
C ILE A 398 -25.00 -7.55 -11.30
N LYS A 399 -25.00 -7.31 -12.61
CA LYS A 399 -25.40 -8.30 -13.63
C LYS A 399 -24.19 -9.03 -14.21
N GLN A 400 -24.38 -10.25 -14.71
CA GLN A 400 -23.31 -11.01 -15.36
C GLN A 400 -22.72 -10.29 -16.58
N SER A 401 -23.53 -9.60 -17.38
CA SER A 401 -23.03 -8.79 -18.51
C SER A 401 -22.11 -7.64 -18.06
N GLN A 402 -22.25 -7.15 -16.84
CA GLN A 402 -21.37 -6.13 -16.26
C GLN A 402 -20.07 -6.76 -15.73
N ILE A 403 -20.14 -7.98 -15.20
CA ILE A 403 -18.96 -8.79 -14.90
C ILE A 403 -18.18 -9.07 -16.17
N GLU A 404 -18.84 -9.45 -17.27
CA GLU A 404 -18.19 -9.71 -18.56
C GLU A 404 -17.45 -8.50 -19.11
N ARG A 405 -17.99 -7.28 -18.93
CA ARG A 405 -17.27 -6.04 -19.28
C ARG A 405 -15.98 -5.88 -18.50
N LEU A 406 -15.97 -6.21 -17.20
CA LEU A 406 -14.75 -6.24 -16.40
C LEU A 406 -13.77 -7.29 -16.93
N ILE A 407 -14.25 -8.51 -17.18
CA ILE A 407 -13.40 -9.61 -17.68
C ILE A 407 -12.79 -9.25 -19.04
N CYS A 408 -13.51 -8.54 -19.91
CA CYS A 408 -12.98 -8.01 -21.17
C CYS A 408 -11.78 -7.07 -20.91
N GLY A 409 -11.95 -6.06 -20.04
CA GLY A 409 -10.84 -5.16 -19.69
C GLY A 409 -9.65 -5.85 -19.00
N LEU A 410 -9.91 -6.89 -18.20
CA LEU A 410 -8.86 -7.69 -17.58
C LEU A 410 -8.13 -8.60 -18.59
N ASN A 411 -8.79 -9.08 -19.64
CA ASN A 411 -8.13 -9.80 -20.73
C ASN A 411 -7.19 -8.87 -21.50
N ASP A 412 -7.64 -7.67 -21.84
CA ASP A 412 -6.80 -6.68 -22.53
C ASP A 412 -5.57 -6.32 -21.68
N LEU A 413 -5.73 -6.18 -20.36
CA LEU A 413 -4.62 -6.03 -19.43
C LEU A 413 -3.68 -7.24 -19.41
N GLY A 414 -4.23 -8.46 -19.38
CA GLY A 414 -3.47 -9.69 -19.46
C GLY A 414 -2.58 -9.74 -20.70
N ASP A 415 -3.17 -9.39 -21.86
CA ASP A 415 -2.46 -9.27 -23.13
C ASP A 415 -1.38 -8.19 -23.10
N ILE A 416 -1.68 -7.01 -22.57
CA ILE A 416 -0.74 -5.88 -22.47
C ILE A 416 0.47 -6.27 -21.63
N ILE A 417 0.24 -6.82 -20.43
CA ILE A 417 1.33 -7.11 -19.48
C ILE A 417 2.12 -8.33 -19.95
N SER A 418 1.46 -9.39 -20.42
CA SER A 418 2.15 -10.60 -20.91
C SER A 418 3.03 -10.33 -22.14
N LYS A 419 2.59 -9.41 -23.03
CA LYS A 419 3.36 -8.96 -24.21
C LYS A 419 4.32 -7.80 -23.88
N LYS A 420 4.47 -7.45 -22.59
CA LYS A 420 5.34 -6.36 -22.09
C LYS A 420 5.04 -4.99 -22.71
N GLN A 421 3.79 -4.72 -23.08
CA GLN A 421 3.34 -3.48 -23.72
C GLN A 421 3.01 -2.38 -22.69
N PHE A 422 3.88 -2.19 -21.68
CA PHE A 422 3.62 -1.28 -20.55
C PHE A 422 3.36 0.17 -20.95
N SER A 423 3.79 0.62 -22.15
CA SER A 423 3.45 1.99 -22.57
C SER A 423 1.97 2.22 -22.74
N LYS A 424 1.14 1.21 -23.00
CA LYS A 424 -0.32 1.41 -23.07
C LYS A 424 -0.88 1.84 -21.72
N LEU A 425 -0.31 1.32 -20.62
CA LEU A 425 -0.67 1.72 -19.26
C LEU A 425 -0.15 3.13 -18.97
N ILE A 426 1.12 3.38 -19.28
CA ILE A 426 1.78 4.67 -19.04
C ILE A 426 1.14 5.78 -19.86
N SER A 427 0.88 5.56 -21.15
CA SER A 427 0.29 6.55 -22.06
C SER A 427 -1.14 6.91 -21.63
N THR A 428 -1.90 5.95 -21.08
CA THR A 428 -3.22 6.20 -20.51
C THR A 428 -3.15 7.08 -19.26
N ALA A 429 -2.21 6.81 -18.36
CA ALA A 429 -1.99 7.61 -17.15
C ALA A 429 -1.42 9.01 -17.48
N ALA A 430 -0.47 9.09 -18.41
CA ALA A 430 0.18 10.33 -18.84
C ALA A 430 -0.65 11.15 -19.85
N GLN A 431 -1.75 10.60 -20.36
CA GLN A 431 -2.59 11.21 -21.41
C GLN A 431 -1.82 11.52 -22.70
N ILE A 432 -1.04 10.56 -23.17
CA ILE A 432 -0.21 10.67 -24.37
C ILE A 432 -0.79 9.76 -25.45
N PRO A 433 -1.00 10.25 -26.69
CA PRO A 433 -1.44 9.40 -27.78
C PRO A 433 -0.39 8.34 -28.11
N LEU A 434 -0.82 7.09 -28.28
CA LEU A 434 0.04 6.05 -28.83
C LEU A 434 0.13 6.27 -30.34
N ALA A 435 1.34 6.45 -30.86
CA ALA A 435 1.55 6.43 -32.30
C ALA A 435 1.19 5.03 -32.86
N PRO A 436 0.64 4.93 -34.09
CA PRO A 436 0.40 3.64 -34.73
C PRO A 436 1.71 2.85 -34.83
N HIS A 437 1.66 1.56 -34.51
CA HIS A 437 2.83 0.67 -34.49
C HIS A 437 3.64 0.76 -35.79
N SER A 438 4.87 1.27 -35.71
CA SER A 438 5.91 0.96 -36.69
C SER A 438 6.49 -0.41 -36.33
N THR A 439 6.26 -1.41 -37.18
CA THR A 439 6.78 -2.78 -37.04
C THR A 439 8.27 -2.91 -37.39
N LYS A 440 9.03 -1.79 -37.43
CA LYS A 440 10.41 -1.79 -37.90
C LYS A 440 11.33 -0.97 -37.00
N THR A 441 11.61 -1.49 -35.80
CA THR A 441 12.90 -1.24 -35.15
C THR A 441 13.53 -2.59 -34.82
N LYS A 442 14.61 -2.92 -35.55
CA LYS A 442 15.51 -4.02 -35.20
C LYS A 442 16.16 -3.64 -33.87
N HIS A 443 15.65 -4.16 -32.76
CA HIS A 443 16.37 -4.09 -31.50
C HIS A 443 17.36 -5.25 -31.45
N THR A 444 18.64 -4.92 -31.26
CA THR A 444 19.59 -5.87 -30.70
C THR A 444 19.12 -6.17 -29.29
N THR A 445 18.60 -7.37 -29.07
CA THR A 445 18.35 -7.88 -27.72
C THR A 445 19.66 -7.70 -26.94
N PRO A 446 19.68 -6.97 -25.81
CA PRO A 446 20.82 -7.03 -24.91
C PRO A 446 21.08 -8.52 -24.64
N PRO A 447 22.34 -8.99 -24.61
CA PRO A 447 22.61 -10.39 -24.33
C PRO A 447 21.89 -10.74 -23.03
N THR A 448 20.93 -11.66 -23.12
CA THR A 448 20.32 -12.26 -21.95
C THR A 448 21.45 -12.94 -21.19
N LEU A 449 21.90 -12.32 -20.09
CA LEU A 449 22.75 -13.01 -19.14
C LEU A 449 21.94 -14.21 -18.67
N PRO A 450 22.35 -15.45 -19.00
CA PRO A 450 21.61 -16.61 -18.54
C PRO A 450 21.61 -16.55 -17.01
N ILE A 451 20.41 -16.54 -16.41
CA ILE A 451 20.25 -16.82 -14.98
C ILE A 451 20.61 -18.30 -14.84
N LYS A 452 21.90 -18.60 -14.78
CA LYS A 452 22.36 -19.91 -14.33
C LYS A 452 21.97 -19.97 -12.86
N ILE A 453 21.07 -20.89 -12.52
CA ILE A 453 21.03 -21.45 -11.17
C ILE A 453 22.39 -22.12 -11.00
N SER A 454 23.35 -21.33 -10.53
CA SER A 454 24.73 -21.75 -10.43
C SER A 454 24.85 -22.56 -9.15
N THR A 455 25.39 -23.77 -9.26
CA THR A 455 25.83 -24.58 -8.10
C THR A 455 27.09 -24.01 -7.46
N GLU A 456 27.65 -22.93 -8.03
CA GLU A 456 28.83 -22.25 -7.50
C GLU A 456 28.51 -21.46 -6.22
N LYS A 457 29.53 -21.28 -5.37
CA LYS A 457 29.38 -20.59 -4.08
C LYS A 457 29.06 -19.11 -4.27
N LYS A 458 27.98 -18.63 -3.62
CA LYS A 458 27.71 -17.19 -3.44
C LYS A 458 28.76 -16.56 -2.51
N LEU A 459 29.45 -15.53 -3.00
CA LEU A 459 30.54 -14.84 -2.31
C LEU A 459 30.06 -13.60 -1.54
N GLY A 460 28.90 -13.05 -1.89
CA GLY A 460 28.28 -11.90 -1.24
C GLY A 460 27.24 -11.21 -2.13
N THR A 461 26.60 -10.19 -1.56
CA THR A 461 25.60 -9.32 -2.18
C THR A 461 26.06 -7.88 -2.16
N PHE A 462 26.12 -7.23 -3.32
CA PHE A 462 26.41 -5.78 -3.40
C PHE A 462 25.12 -4.97 -3.55
N SER A 463 25.15 -3.71 -3.11
CA SER A 463 24.16 -2.70 -3.47
C SER A 463 24.86 -1.50 -4.10
N PHE A 464 24.41 -1.06 -5.27
CA PHE A 464 25.00 0.06 -5.99
C PHE A 464 23.97 1.18 -6.17
N PHE A 465 24.27 2.36 -5.64
CA PHE A 465 23.37 3.51 -5.74
C PHE A 465 23.55 4.19 -7.09
N ILE A 466 22.48 4.38 -7.82
CA ILE A 466 22.44 5.05 -9.12
C ILE A 466 21.40 6.17 -9.11
N HIS A 467 21.40 6.99 -10.15
CA HIS A 467 20.37 7.99 -10.41
C HIS A 467 20.38 8.33 -11.91
N PRO A 468 19.27 8.82 -12.48
CA PRO A 468 19.30 9.37 -13.83
C PRO A 468 20.31 10.54 -13.89
N THR A 469 21.11 10.63 -14.94
CA THR A 469 22.06 11.75 -15.12
C THR A 469 21.38 12.95 -15.77
N THR A 470 20.41 12.67 -16.64
CA THR A 470 19.54 13.66 -17.29
C THR A 470 18.08 13.25 -17.16
N GLU A 471 17.15 14.17 -17.46
CA GLU A 471 15.72 13.82 -17.55
C GLU A 471 15.42 12.91 -18.75
N ASP A 472 16.25 12.98 -19.80
CA ASP A 472 16.12 12.14 -20.99
C ASP A 472 16.46 10.67 -20.69
N ASP A 473 17.40 10.40 -19.78
CA ASP A 473 17.75 9.03 -19.38
C ASP A 473 16.53 8.25 -18.82
N LEU A 474 15.58 8.95 -18.19
CA LEU A 474 14.35 8.34 -17.68
C LEU A 474 13.40 7.92 -18.81
N ILE A 475 13.36 8.69 -19.90
CA ILE A 475 12.57 8.38 -21.10
C ILE A 475 13.23 7.25 -21.87
N ASP A 476 14.55 7.31 -22.05
CA ASP A 476 15.31 6.31 -22.78
C ASP A 476 15.32 4.95 -22.05
N GLY A 477 15.13 4.96 -20.73
CA GLY A 477 14.94 3.77 -19.90
C GLY A 477 13.55 3.14 -19.97
N LEU A 478 12.57 3.76 -20.66
CA LEU A 478 11.26 3.16 -20.91
C LEU A 478 11.40 1.97 -21.85
N PRO A 479 10.47 0.98 -21.79
CA PRO A 479 10.53 -0.17 -22.68
C PRO A 479 10.55 0.28 -24.14
N SER A 480 11.66 -0.01 -24.84
CA SER A 480 12.02 0.50 -26.17
C SER A 480 11.02 0.14 -27.29
N ASN A 481 10.06 -0.73 -27.02
CA ASN A 481 9.16 -1.30 -28.01
C ASN A 481 7.93 -0.43 -28.30
N THR A 482 7.81 0.73 -27.64
CA THR A 482 6.45 1.15 -27.24
C THR A 482 6.19 2.65 -27.19
N LEU A 483 7.19 3.47 -27.45
CA LEU A 483 7.03 4.89 -27.78
C LEU A 483 7.82 5.07 -29.09
N CYS A 484 7.11 4.94 -30.23
CA CYS A 484 7.58 5.43 -31.54
C CYS A 484 8.20 6.83 -31.32
N PRO A 485 9.20 7.30 -32.11
CA PRO A 485 9.87 8.57 -31.83
C PRO A 485 8.82 9.62 -31.48
N LEU A 486 8.77 9.96 -30.19
CA LEU A 486 7.73 10.82 -29.68
C LEU A 486 7.95 12.16 -30.35
N ASP A 487 6.88 12.75 -30.88
CA ASP A 487 6.97 14.16 -31.23
C ASP A 487 7.36 14.95 -29.98
N THR A 488 7.93 16.13 -30.21
CA THR A 488 8.45 16.97 -29.12
C THR A 488 7.39 17.25 -28.05
N ASP A 489 6.12 17.38 -28.44
CA ASP A 489 5.01 17.62 -27.50
C ASP A 489 4.75 16.40 -26.59
N SER A 490 4.71 15.21 -27.16
CA SER A 490 4.52 13.95 -26.44
C SER A 490 5.69 13.64 -25.52
N LYS A 491 6.93 13.93 -25.96
CA LYS A 491 8.13 13.83 -25.12
C LYS A 491 8.05 14.79 -23.93
N ASN A 492 7.66 16.04 -24.16
CA ASN A 492 7.49 17.04 -23.11
C ASN A 492 6.40 16.66 -22.11
N LYS A 493 5.25 16.15 -22.57
CA LYS A 493 4.17 15.67 -21.69
C LYS A 493 4.62 14.51 -20.82
N LEU A 494 5.39 13.57 -21.38
CA LEU A 494 5.93 12.44 -20.65
C LEU A 494 6.94 12.88 -19.59
N GLN A 495 7.82 13.81 -19.93
CA GLN A 495 8.76 14.43 -18.97
C GLN A 495 8.01 15.13 -17.84
N GLN A 496 6.98 15.92 -18.13
CA GLN A 496 6.16 16.57 -17.12
C GLN A 496 5.45 15.56 -16.21
N TRP A 497 4.89 14.49 -16.80
CA TRP A 497 4.26 13.42 -16.05
C TRP A 497 5.25 12.68 -15.15
N MET A 498 6.43 12.31 -15.66
CA MET A 498 7.48 11.68 -14.84
C MET A 498 8.00 12.60 -13.75
N SER A 499 8.14 13.90 -14.03
CA SER A 499 8.48 14.90 -13.02
C SER A 499 7.44 14.94 -11.89
N SER A 500 6.15 14.81 -12.21
CA SER A 500 5.09 14.75 -11.19
C SER A 500 5.11 13.49 -10.31
N LEU A 501 5.75 12.39 -10.75
CA LEU A 501 5.99 11.22 -9.91
C LEU A 501 7.03 11.52 -8.81
N LYS A 502 7.99 12.41 -9.07
CA LYS A 502 9.02 12.83 -8.09
C LYS A 502 8.39 13.52 -6.88
N ASP A 503 7.27 14.21 -7.07
CA ASP A 503 6.51 14.85 -5.99
C ASP A 503 5.73 13.85 -5.12
N ILE A 504 5.54 12.62 -5.60
CA ILE A 504 4.85 11.55 -4.88
C ILE A 504 5.86 10.74 -4.06
N GLN A 505 7.03 10.45 -4.62
CA GLN A 505 8.12 9.77 -3.92
C GLN A 505 9.49 10.33 -4.33
N LYS A 506 10.18 10.95 -3.38
CA LYS A 506 11.56 11.45 -3.55
C LYS A 506 12.62 10.43 -3.13
N ASP A 507 12.22 9.50 -2.26
CA ASP A 507 13.09 8.49 -1.68
C ASP A 507 13.63 7.53 -2.73
N ALA A 508 14.77 6.92 -2.41
CA ALA A 508 15.33 5.87 -3.23
C ALA A 508 14.48 4.60 -3.16
N CYS A 509 14.57 3.76 -4.18
CA CYS A 509 13.96 2.43 -4.17
C CYS A 509 14.82 1.45 -4.98
N PRO A 510 14.73 0.14 -4.73
CA PRO A 510 15.37 -0.86 -5.58
C PRO A 510 14.82 -0.74 -7.01
N VAL A 511 15.69 -0.81 -8.01
CA VAL A 511 15.33 -0.61 -9.42
C VAL A 511 15.85 -1.69 -10.35
N TYR A 512 16.84 -2.48 -9.90
CA TYR A 512 17.33 -3.64 -10.65
C TYR A 512 17.95 -4.67 -9.71
N TYR A 513 17.77 -5.95 -10.01
CA TYR A 513 18.46 -7.04 -9.34
C TYR A 513 19.31 -7.79 -10.37
N LEU A 514 20.60 -7.90 -10.08
CA LEU A 514 21.56 -8.72 -10.81
C LEU A 514 21.73 -10.05 -10.05
N PRO A 515 21.07 -11.13 -10.47
CA PRO A 515 21.08 -12.39 -9.72
C PRO A 515 22.42 -13.13 -9.77
N TYR A 516 23.28 -12.80 -10.73
CA TYR A 516 24.51 -13.54 -10.97
C TYR A 516 25.58 -12.69 -11.66
N LEU A 517 26.70 -12.51 -10.97
CA LEU A 517 27.93 -11.93 -11.51
C LEU A 517 29.10 -12.86 -11.15
N PRO A 518 29.65 -13.63 -12.11
CA PRO A 518 30.68 -14.62 -11.82
C PRO A 518 32.00 -13.96 -11.42
N SER A 519 32.69 -14.56 -10.44
CA SER A 519 34.04 -14.17 -10.02
C SER A 519 35.08 -14.95 -10.81
N LYS A 520 36.11 -14.26 -11.30
CA LYS A 520 37.29 -14.91 -11.91
C LYS A 520 38.06 -15.82 -10.95
N LYS A 521 37.79 -15.73 -9.64
CA LYS A 521 38.39 -16.59 -8.59
C LYS A 521 37.48 -17.77 -8.19
N GLY A 522 36.41 -18.03 -8.96
CA GLY A 522 35.38 -19.02 -8.64
C GLY A 522 34.30 -18.46 -7.71
N GLY A 523 33.07 -18.96 -7.84
CA GLY A 523 31.90 -18.42 -7.14
C GLY A 523 31.29 -17.20 -7.86
N TYR A 524 30.26 -16.62 -7.27
CA TYR A 524 29.55 -15.47 -7.83
C TYR A 524 29.11 -14.47 -6.77
N VAL A 525 28.86 -13.23 -7.17
CA VAL A 525 28.11 -12.25 -6.35
C VAL A 525 26.77 -11.96 -7.02
N ASP A 526 25.76 -11.62 -6.23
CA ASP A 526 24.55 -10.98 -6.72
C ASP A 526 24.53 -9.52 -6.25
N GLY A 527 23.59 -8.73 -6.74
CA GLY A 527 23.47 -7.37 -6.23
C GLY A 527 22.31 -6.57 -6.76
N TRP A 528 22.08 -5.44 -6.12
CA TRP A 528 20.95 -4.56 -6.36
C TRP A 528 21.42 -3.21 -6.85
N LEU A 529 20.72 -2.66 -7.84
CA LEU A 529 20.78 -1.23 -8.12
C LEU A 529 19.62 -0.57 -7.38
N ILE A 530 19.93 0.51 -6.68
CA ILE A 530 18.95 1.33 -5.95
C ILE A 530 19.02 2.72 -6.55
N SER A 531 17.87 3.34 -6.85
CA SER A 531 17.79 4.66 -7.48
C SER A 531 16.70 5.52 -6.91
N SER A 532 16.91 6.83 -6.98
CA SER A 532 15.89 7.87 -6.87
C SER A 532 15.58 8.43 -8.27
N PHE A 533 14.40 9.05 -8.44
CA PHE A 533 14.04 9.74 -9.68
C PHE A 533 14.68 11.14 -9.82
N LEU A 534 15.45 11.57 -8.83
CA LEU A 534 16.11 12.87 -8.85
C LEU A 534 17.36 12.86 -9.74
N THR A 535 17.53 13.91 -10.53
CA THR A 535 18.75 14.18 -11.31
C THR A 535 19.83 14.82 -10.42
N PRO A 536 21.11 14.87 -10.85
CA PRO A 536 22.17 15.55 -10.11
C PRO A 536 21.83 16.99 -9.75
N LYS A 537 21.25 17.73 -10.71
CA LYS A 537 20.85 19.13 -10.52
C LYS A 537 19.85 19.28 -9.37
N GLU A 538 18.85 18.41 -9.33
CA GLU A 538 17.81 18.40 -8.29
C GLU A 538 18.40 17.95 -6.94
N MET A 539 19.21 16.90 -6.92
CA MET A 539 19.89 16.44 -5.71
C MET A 539 20.77 17.51 -5.07
N ILE A 540 21.45 18.36 -5.87
CA ILE A 540 22.23 19.50 -5.36
C ILE A 540 21.33 20.55 -4.69
N GLN A 541 20.15 20.79 -5.26
CA GLN A 541 19.23 21.83 -4.79
C GLN A 541 18.49 21.44 -3.50
N LEU A 542 18.47 20.15 -3.15
CA LEU A 542 17.85 19.68 -1.92
C LEU A 542 18.47 20.36 -0.67
N PRO A 543 17.64 20.78 0.31
CA PRO A 543 18.11 21.18 1.63
C PRO A 543 18.95 20.07 2.28
N ARG A 544 19.87 20.44 3.18
CA ARG A 544 20.77 19.47 3.86
C ARG A 544 20.00 18.32 4.51
N LYS A 545 18.88 18.61 5.17
CA LYS A 545 18.02 17.59 5.80
C LYS A 545 17.44 16.61 4.78
N GLU A 546 16.95 17.09 3.65
CA GLU A 546 16.38 16.23 2.59
C GLU A 546 17.46 15.37 1.91
N LYS A 547 18.68 15.89 1.74
CA LYS A 547 19.81 15.09 1.26
C LYS A 547 20.13 13.93 2.20
N LEU A 548 20.13 14.18 3.51
CA LEU A 548 20.37 13.14 4.52
C LEU A 548 19.25 12.10 4.53
N ASN A 549 17.99 12.53 4.41
CA ASN A 549 16.85 11.62 4.29
C ASN A 549 16.96 10.75 3.03
N LEU A 550 17.31 11.35 1.89
CA LEU A 550 17.52 10.62 0.63
C LEU A 550 18.63 9.57 0.79
N LEU A 551 19.79 9.94 1.34
CA LEU A 551 20.89 9.01 1.59
C LEU A 551 20.49 7.89 2.56
N SER A 552 19.74 8.23 3.62
CA SER A 552 19.21 7.25 4.57
C SER A 552 18.29 6.25 3.86
N SER A 553 17.39 6.72 2.99
CA SER A 553 16.50 5.83 2.22
C SER A 553 17.27 4.83 1.33
N TYR A 554 18.37 5.25 0.70
CA TYR A 554 19.23 4.35 -0.06
C TYR A 554 19.85 3.27 0.83
N ILE A 555 20.32 3.65 2.02
CA ILE A 555 20.96 2.74 2.99
C ILE A 555 19.94 1.78 3.58
N ASP A 556 18.76 2.26 3.94
CA ASP A 556 17.68 1.44 4.50
C ASP A 556 17.27 0.36 3.50
N HIS A 557 17.18 0.70 2.21
CA HIS A 557 16.95 -0.30 1.17
C HIS A 557 18.14 -1.26 0.99
N ALA A 558 19.39 -0.79 1.06
CA ALA A 558 20.56 -1.66 1.02
C ALA A 558 20.59 -2.66 2.19
N LYS A 559 20.20 -2.22 3.39
CA LYS A 559 20.03 -3.07 4.57
C LYS A 559 18.89 -4.07 4.36
N ALA A 560 17.74 -3.62 3.83
CA ALA A 560 16.59 -4.48 3.59
C ALA A 560 16.87 -5.61 2.59
N VAL A 561 17.79 -5.41 1.63
CA VAL A 561 18.23 -6.45 0.69
C VAL A 561 19.44 -7.27 1.18
N ASN A 562 19.86 -7.08 2.45
CA ASN A 562 21.01 -7.72 3.07
C ASN A 562 22.32 -7.54 2.27
N ALA A 563 22.60 -6.31 1.83
CA ALA A 563 23.85 -6.02 1.13
C ALA A 563 25.06 -6.14 2.08
N ASP A 564 26.10 -6.83 1.61
CA ASP A 564 27.40 -6.94 2.29
C ASP A 564 28.30 -5.73 2.01
N ILE A 565 28.05 -5.01 0.91
CA ILE A 565 28.80 -3.82 0.52
C ILE A 565 27.93 -2.83 -0.25
N ILE A 566 28.12 -1.55 0.00
CA ILE A 566 27.45 -0.44 -0.69
C ILE A 566 28.45 0.28 -1.58
N GLY A 567 28.12 0.43 -2.87
CA GLY A 567 28.82 1.30 -3.80
C GLY A 567 28.04 2.59 -4.04
N LEU A 568 28.67 3.73 -3.78
CA LEU A 568 28.12 5.05 -4.11
C LEU A 568 28.42 5.38 -5.57
N GLY A 569 27.43 5.24 -6.45
CA GLY A 569 27.56 5.58 -7.86
C GLY A 569 27.39 7.07 -8.13
N ALA A 570 28.20 7.58 -9.05
CA ALA A 570 28.12 8.93 -9.62
C ALA A 570 27.89 10.04 -8.56
N PHE A 571 26.76 10.73 -8.62
CA PHE A 571 26.48 11.91 -7.82
C PHE A 571 26.06 11.57 -6.38
N THR A 572 25.72 10.32 -6.07
CA THR A 572 25.48 9.89 -4.67
C THR A 572 26.75 10.00 -3.83
N SER A 573 27.92 9.77 -4.43
CA SER A 573 29.22 10.04 -3.82
C SER A 573 29.44 11.53 -3.56
N VAL A 574 28.92 12.41 -4.42
CA VAL A 574 29.07 13.86 -4.24
C VAL A 574 28.20 14.39 -3.10
N ILE A 575 26.90 14.05 -3.10
CA ILE A 575 25.96 14.54 -2.08
C ILE A 575 26.22 13.96 -0.69
N SER A 576 26.89 12.81 -0.60
CA SER A 576 27.36 12.20 0.65
C SER A 576 28.75 12.66 1.09
N ARG A 577 29.39 13.58 0.35
CA ARG A 577 30.78 14.03 0.56
C ARG A 577 31.80 12.88 0.56
N SER A 578 31.68 11.99 -0.41
CA SER A 578 32.47 10.75 -0.56
C SER A 578 32.20 9.78 0.58
N GLY A 579 30.93 9.64 0.96
CA GLY A 579 30.47 8.73 2.02
C GLY A 579 30.61 9.26 3.44
N THR A 580 31.30 10.39 3.68
CA THR A 580 31.56 10.89 5.04
C THR A 580 30.34 11.47 5.75
N LEU A 581 29.25 11.78 5.03
CA LEU A 581 27.98 12.20 5.64
C LEU A 581 27.09 11.02 6.06
N ILE A 582 27.49 9.79 5.72
CA ILE A 582 26.76 8.59 6.09
C ILE A 582 27.27 8.14 7.47
N GLU A 583 26.67 8.68 8.52
CA GLU A 583 26.95 8.29 9.89
C GLU A 583 26.22 6.97 10.20
N HIS A 584 26.86 6.06 10.95
CA HIS A 584 26.24 4.81 11.46
C HIS A 584 25.71 3.83 10.39
N CYS A 585 26.46 3.63 9.29
CA CYS A 585 26.20 2.52 8.38
C CYS A 585 27.04 1.30 8.77
N ASP A 586 26.38 0.23 9.21
CA ASP A 586 27.01 -1.04 9.57
C ASP A 586 27.45 -1.87 8.35
N ILE A 587 27.21 -1.37 7.13
CA ILE A 587 27.60 -1.99 5.87
C ILE A 587 28.80 -1.22 5.29
N PRO A 588 29.90 -1.89 4.92
CA PRO A 588 31.03 -1.25 4.25
C PRO A 588 30.63 -0.43 3.01
N ILE A 589 31.14 0.79 2.90
CA ILE A 589 30.84 1.71 1.79
C ILE A 589 32.09 1.96 0.93
N THR A 590 31.94 1.89 -0.40
CA THR A 590 32.95 2.28 -1.38
C THR A 590 32.43 3.38 -2.30
N THR A 591 33.28 4.33 -2.69
CA THR A 591 32.88 5.53 -3.46
C THR A 591 33.27 5.48 -4.94
N GLY A 592 33.59 4.29 -5.47
CA GLY A 592 34.26 4.10 -6.77
C GLY A 592 35.72 4.59 -6.78
N ASN A 593 36.01 5.65 -6.02
CA ASN A 593 37.33 6.24 -5.83
C ASN A 593 38.10 5.65 -4.64
N SER A 594 37.42 4.95 -3.72
CA SER A 594 38.05 4.38 -2.52
C SER A 594 39.15 3.36 -2.86
N PHE A 595 38.94 2.51 -3.88
CA PHE A 595 39.96 1.56 -4.32
C PHE A 595 41.20 2.26 -4.89
N THR A 596 41.01 3.28 -5.72
CA THR A 596 42.09 4.11 -6.26
C THR A 596 42.85 4.81 -5.12
N ALA A 597 42.15 5.43 -4.18
CA ALA A 597 42.75 6.11 -3.03
C ALA A 597 43.57 5.15 -2.16
N LEU A 598 43.01 3.98 -1.82
CA LEU A 598 43.72 2.95 -1.05
C LEU A 598 44.92 2.38 -1.79
N THR A 599 44.80 2.17 -3.11
CA THR A 599 45.93 1.70 -3.92
C THR A 599 47.03 2.75 -3.93
N CYS A 600 46.69 4.03 -4.09
CA CYS A 600 47.63 5.14 -4.01
C CYS A 600 48.35 5.18 -2.64
N THR A 601 47.62 5.20 -1.53
CA THR A 601 48.24 5.29 -0.20
C THR A 601 49.03 4.04 0.17
N LYS A 602 48.56 2.85 -0.21
CA LYS A 602 49.32 1.59 -0.05
C LYS A 602 50.60 1.60 -0.87
N SER A 603 50.56 2.13 -2.09
CA SER A 603 51.76 2.26 -2.93
C SER A 603 52.77 3.21 -2.28
N VAL A 604 52.31 4.34 -1.72
CA VAL A 604 53.19 5.24 -0.95
C VAL A 604 53.81 4.52 0.26
N LYS A 605 53.01 3.80 1.05
CA LYS A 605 53.49 3.01 2.20
C LYS A 605 54.53 1.97 1.78
N LEU A 606 54.27 1.22 0.69
CA LEU A 606 55.20 0.24 0.14
C LEU A 606 56.50 0.87 -0.36
N THR A 607 56.42 1.97 -1.10
CA THR A 607 57.59 2.70 -1.60
C THR A 607 58.43 3.26 -0.46
N CYS A 608 57.80 3.81 0.58
CA CYS A 608 58.50 4.26 1.78
C CYS A 608 59.27 3.11 2.43
N ASN A 609 58.66 1.94 2.59
CA ASN A 609 59.33 0.75 3.14
C ASN A 609 60.49 0.28 2.24
N GLN A 610 60.32 0.29 0.92
CA GLN A 610 61.39 -0.09 -0.03
C GLN A 610 62.57 0.89 -0.04
N LEU A 611 62.31 2.16 0.23
CA LEU A 611 63.32 3.22 0.31
C LEU A 611 63.86 3.42 1.73
N ASP A 612 63.51 2.55 2.67
CA ASP A 612 63.86 2.63 4.10
C ASP A 612 63.51 4.00 4.73
N ARG A 613 62.42 4.61 4.26
CA ARG A 613 61.92 5.89 4.76
C ARG A 613 60.78 5.67 5.73
N ASN A 614 60.93 6.20 6.95
CA ASN A 614 59.86 6.16 7.93
C ASN A 614 58.77 7.20 7.61
N LEU A 615 57.60 6.72 7.19
CA LEU A 615 56.45 7.57 6.87
C LEU A 615 56.02 8.44 8.06
N SER A 616 56.09 7.93 9.30
CA SER A 616 55.67 8.68 10.50
C SER A 616 56.56 9.88 10.82
N LYS A 617 57.77 9.94 10.24
CA LYS A 617 58.69 11.08 10.36
C LYS A 617 58.68 11.98 9.12
N SER A 618 57.93 11.59 8.09
CA SER A 618 57.92 12.25 6.79
C SER A 618 56.77 13.24 6.65
N SER A 619 57.01 14.31 5.89
CA SER A 619 55.98 15.23 5.42
C SER A 619 55.42 14.71 4.11
N VAL A 620 54.09 14.65 3.98
CA VAL A 620 53.41 14.20 2.76
C VAL A 620 52.65 15.37 2.16
N ALA A 621 52.71 15.53 0.83
CA ALA A 621 51.90 16.50 0.11
C ALA A 621 50.90 15.78 -0.80
N ILE A 622 49.63 16.20 -0.76
CA ILE A 622 48.57 15.69 -1.62
C ILE A 622 48.12 16.80 -2.55
N VAL A 623 48.42 16.62 -3.84
CA VAL A 623 47.97 17.51 -4.91
C VAL A 623 46.57 17.10 -5.37
N GLY A 624 45.65 18.06 -5.41
CA GLY A 624 44.24 17.80 -5.68
C GLY A 624 43.49 17.27 -4.46
N ALA A 625 43.87 17.71 -3.25
CA ALA A 625 43.28 17.24 -1.98
C ALA A 625 41.74 17.38 -1.90
N LYS A 626 41.16 18.30 -2.66
CA LYS A 626 39.69 18.45 -2.77
C LYS A 626 39.03 17.33 -3.58
N GLY A 627 39.73 16.71 -4.52
CA GLY A 627 39.19 15.65 -5.36
C GLY A 627 38.83 14.42 -4.52
N SER A 628 37.87 13.62 -4.99
CA SER A 628 37.36 12.46 -4.25
C SER A 628 38.46 11.46 -3.85
N VAL A 629 39.44 11.22 -4.74
CA VAL A 629 40.60 10.37 -4.43
C VAL A 629 41.55 11.06 -3.45
N GLY A 630 41.88 12.33 -3.69
CA GLY A 630 42.80 13.11 -2.85
C GLY A 630 42.32 13.25 -1.40
N ARG A 631 41.02 13.47 -1.20
CA ARG A 631 40.37 13.52 0.12
C ARG A 631 40.49 12.19 0.87
N LEU A 632 40.14 11.08 0.23
CA LEU A 632 40.22 9.77 0.86
C LEU A 632 41.67 9.37 1.15
N ALA A 633 42.60 9.70 0.25
CA ALA A 633 44.02 9.49 0.46
C ALA A 633 44.55 10.35 1.63
N ALA A 634 44.08 11.59 1.78
CA ALA A 634 44.42 12.45 2.91
C ALA A 634 43.98 11.85 4.24
N LEU A 635 42.73 11.37 4.31
CA LEU A 635 42.20 10.72 5.51
C LEU A 635 43.00 9.47 5.90
N ASP A 636 43.32 8.59 4.95
CA ASP A 636 44.10 7.37 5.24
C ASP A 636 45.56 7.68 5.60
N ILE A 637 46.24 8.56 4.86
CA ILE A 637 47.67 8.80 5.05
C ILE A 637 47.97 9.69 6.27
N SER A 638 47.04 10.57 6.64
CA SER A 638 47.19 11.48 7.79
C SER A 638 47.48 10.73 9.10
N GLN A 639 47.01 9.50 9.23
CA GLN A 639 47.22 8.64 10.39
C GLN A 639 48.66 8.11 10.51
N ASN A 640 49.46 8.21 9.45
CA ASN A 640 50.77 7.57 9.36
C ASN A 640 51.91 8.52 8.98
N CYS A 641 51.66 9.84 8.86
CA CYS A 641 52.68 10.84 8.53
C CYS A 641 52.86 11.91 9.61
N LYS A 642 54.02 12.58 9.64
CA LYS A 642 54.31 13.66 10.60
C LYS A 642 53.49 14.92 10.31
N SER A 643 53.39 15.29 9.04
CA SER A 643 52.65 16.46 8.58
C SER A 643 52.09 16.23 7.18
N LEU A 644 50.92 16.81 6.91
CA LEU A 644 50.20 16.66 5.66
C LEU A 644 49.96 18.04 5.03
N PHE A 645 50.43 18.24 3.80
CA PHE A 645 50.20 19.43 3.00
C PHE A 645 49.08 19.16 1.99
N LEU A 646 47.96 19.87 2.11
CA LEU A 646 46.83 19.76 1.20
C LEU A 646 46.92 20.84 0.12
N ILE A 647 47.08 20.45 -1.13
CA ILE A 647 47.25 21.39 -2.26
C ILE A 647 46.00 21.33 -3.14
N GLY A 648 45.36 22.48 -3.35
CA GLY A 648 44.10 22.63 -4.08
C GLY A 648 44.16 23.63 -5.25
N ASN A 649 43.03 23.80 -5.94
CA ASN A 649 42.89 24.80 -7.00
C ASN A 649 42.88 26.22 -6.39
N PRO A 650 43.78 27.12 -6.81
CA PRO A 650 43.86 28.50 -6.29
C PRO A 650 42.60 29.34 -6.53
N GLU A 651 41.77 29.00 -7.52
CA GLU A 651 40.50 29.67 -7.81
C GLU A 651 39.40 29.35 -6.79
N ASN A 652 39.61 28.35 -5.92
CA ASN A 652 38.62 27.93 -4.93
C ASN A 652 39.25 27.88 -3.53
N LYS A 653 39.72 29.04 -3.05
CA LYS A 653 40.49 29.18 -1.80
C LYS A 653 39.79 28.59 -0.56
N ASN A 654 38.46 28.69 -0.49
CA ASN A 654 37.69 28.18 0.65
C ASN A 654 37.61 26.65 0.70
N ALA A 655 37.88 25.97 -0.42
CA ALA A 655 37.65 24.54 -0.52
C ALA A 655 38.66 23.67 0.24
N ILE A 656 39.86 24.17 0.53
CA ILE A 656 40.84 23.46 1.34
C ILE A 656 40.58 23.65 2.83
N ASN A 657 39.99 24.78 3.23
CA ASN A 657 39.68 25.06 4.64
C ASN A 657 38.53 24.19 5.20
N GLU A 658 37.73 23.57 4.34
CA GLU A 658 36.64 22.65 4.72
C GLU A 658 37.07 21.18 4.88
N LEU A 659 38.31 20.85 4.49
CA LEU A 659 38.94 19.52 4.53
C LEU A 659 39.82 19.38 5.75
#